data_AF-A0A2S1LRJ1-F1
#
_entry.id   AF-A0A2S1LRJ1-F1
#
_cell.length_a   1.000
_cell.length_b   1.000
_cell.length_c   1.000
_cell.angle_alpha   90.00
_cell.angle_beta   90.00
_cell.angle_gamma   90.00
#
_symmetry.space_group_name_H-M   'P 1'
#
loop_
_entity.id
_entity.type
_entity.pdbx_description
1 polymer ?
#
loop_
_entity_poly.entity_id
_entity_poly.type
_entity_poly.pdbx_seq_one_letter_code
_entity_poly.pdbx_strand_id
1 'polypeptide(L)'
;MKKLYYLIVLLFPLLVLGQSADQNYIKTMIYKKAVLATIPGTVPPVETADIQITYMDGLGRPIQQRAYRETHTGKDMVTHIEYDGLGRQSKNYLSYPNNSTPSLNYDPNAATAVKDYYTPSGVSFTNFEGTAYPYSETQYDNSPLNRVVKQSAPGDDWYMGSGHEIKMEYQANTAADGVKQFKANAQWVASYGIFTISMTELSSYGTGQLVKTVLKNENWTSGKDNTTEEFKNPKGQVVLKRAYESQVAHDTYYVYDQYGNLTYVLPPLAGGIVTPEILNNLCYQYGYDENNRLVEKKLPGKEWEFIVYDNLGRVVATGPALSPFGDESKGWLVTKYDAFDRVVLTGWMPVAFETLTRKNLQFSLNATVTNLNETKSTAVSTVNGVGFNYTNVAFPTSGCHVLSVNYYDDYAFAGAPSSFAATATADIYYNNSTQKPKGMPTGSWTRTLTGISQYDGETAYVLYDVKSRAVCNYSSNNFGKYTQVDTQYDFSGKPLKAITLHRRSTAMAEVKTTQTFEYTPQDRLLRHRHQVNNLPEEVLSENRYNELGQLWIKKVGGVVDNPLQVVDYGYTVRGWLKAINPDTSGPPPPPNDLFYLRLNYSTAEGDPAPAVQQYNGNIAQVSWKTASDGQWRKYHYRYDNLNRLLSANYQKNYDATSAYDEQLTYDKNGNIQSLLRNGGHDLQVGIAMDELVYGYSPNSNQLEKVTDNSQNAGGFYDGNTAGNDYEYDLKGNLTIDRNKGISKIYYNHLNLPTKILFGSESRKIEYFYNADGSKILKQVTDGATVTSTDYLDGYQYTNGVLQFFPTAQGYISHSVGNYNYVYNHTDHLGNVRVSYAKDPVSGLTKIVEESNYYPFGMKHANYNDYAPPAPGIANKGYQYKYNGQELQTELGLNLYDMPLRDYDPVIGRWSSMDPVVDFERSPYNGFDNNPVFWSDPSGASVTFYNNGVTADGEDAGAFYNAILGAQNNGIASFTPLGPIYDYTAYTTLPPVYLNYGNFGDNATMLRQHVYRNSPFYNYIWEQGRQRQLDSFNTMLDAFGLIPGIGEFADGLNVAIYTARGDKVNAAISAASMVPLLGWAAVSTKYAVKGGVQAAEYTFTKSAGKHLTEVVTKGANKGQLSRPYMNSSLTIQEIMSTGKGSIDATFKGGMNWKVPGTFRGSQGIWELGINPKTSVIYHFNFVK
;
A
#
# COMPACT_ATOMS: atom_id res chain seq x y z
N MET A 1 49.56 -47.91 37.51
CA MET A 1 48.41 -47.84 36.56
C MET A 1 47.39 -46.75 36.90
N LYS A 2 47.81 -45.54 37.33
CA LYS A 2 46.91 -44.36 37.53
C LYS A 2 47.36 -43.11 36.76
N LYS A 3 48.39 -43.21 35.91
CA LYS A 3 48.95 -42.11 35.12
C LYS A 3 48.71 -42.21 33.60
N LEU A 4 47.93 -43.21 33.15
CA LEU A 4 47.58 -43.36 31.72
C LEU A 4 46.19 -42.78 31.37
N TYR A 5 45.30 -42.59 32.36
CA TYR A 5 43.97 -42.00 32.13
C TYR A 5 44.00 -40.50 31.84
N TYR A 6 44.97 -39.77 32.39
CA TYR A 6 45.10 -38.31 32.16
C TYR A 6 45.69 -37.95 30.78
N LEU A 7 46.33 -38.90 30.09
CA LEU A 7 46.84 -38.67 28.74
C LEU A 7 45.79 -38.94 27.64
N ILE A 8 44.77 -39.76 27.95
CA ILE A 8 43.66 -40.05 27.01
C ILE A 8 42.63 -38.92 26.97
N VAL A 9 42.48 -38.15 28.06
CA VAL A 9 41.59 -36.97 28.11
C VAL A 9 42.18 -35.76 27.38
N LEU A 10 43.50 -35.74 27.13
CA LEU A 10 44.20 -34.70 26.36
C LEU A 10 44.24 -34.96 24.83
N LEU A 11 43.72 -36.12 24.38
CA LEU A 11 43.66 -36.51 22.96
C LEU A 11 42.27 -36.40 22.34
N PHE A 12 41.26 -35.97 23.10
CA PHE A 12 40.06 -35.41 22.48
C PHE A 12 40.33 -33.93 22.23
N PRO A 13 40.58 -33.49 20.97
CA PRO A 13 40.21 -32.12 20.66
C PRO A 13 38.73 -32.04 21.05
N LEU A 14 38.41 -31.12 21.97
CA LEU A 14 37.10 -30.50 21.93
C LEU A 14 37.00 -29.96 20.51
N LEU A 15 36.41 -30.76 19.62
CA LEU A 15 35.94 -30.34 18.32
C LEU A 15 34.83 -29.34 18.64
N VAL A 16 35.23 -28.12 18.95
CA VAL A 16 34.40 -26.95 18.75
C VAL A 16 34.27 -26.88 17.24
N LEU A 17 33.36 -27.67 16.68
CA LEU A 17 32.96 -27.55 15.29
C LEU A 17 32.23 -26.21 15.20
N GLY A 18 32.98 -25.15 14.91
CA GLY A 18 32.38 -23.91 14.43
C GLY A 18 31.55 -24.22 13.19
N GLN A 19 30.40 -23.56 13.04
CA GLN A 19 29.54 -23.67 11.84
C GLN A 19 30.31 -23.40 10.53
N SER A 20 31.42 -22.67 10.61
CA SER A 20 32.51 -22.62 9.64
C SER A 20 33.83 -22.53 10.43
N ALA A 21 34.92 -23.04 9.86
CA ALA A 21 36.25 -22.99 10.45
C ALA A 21 36.99 -21.67 10.14
N ASP A 22 36.50 -20.90 9.16
CA ASP A 22 37.24 -19.82 8.50
C ASP A 22 36.43 -18.54 8.23
N GLN A 23 35.10 -18.57 8.40
CA GLN A 23 34.22 -17.42 8.16
C GLN A 23 33.49 -16.96 9.43
N ASN A 24 33.39 -15.65 9.62
CA ASN A 24 32.52 -15.06 10.63
C ASN A 24 31.06 -15.17 10.16
N TYR A 25 30.10 -15.30 11.10
CA TYR A 25 28.69 -15.38 10.73
C TYR A 25 27.75 -14.89 11.83
N ILE A 26 26.55 -14.49 11.42
CA ILE A 26 25.40 -14.24 12.29
C ILE A 26 24.35 -15.30 11.98
N LYS A 27 23.85 -15.97 13.02
CA LYS A 27 22.74 -16.93 12.91
C LYS A 27 21.49 -16.35 13.56
N THR A 28 20.44 -16.21 12.76
CA THR A 28 19.11 -15.80 13.22
C THR A 28 18.20 -17.01 13.27
N MET A 29 17.43 -17.15 14.34
CA MET A 29 16.44 -18.21 14.51
C MET A 29 15.13 -17.64 15.00
N ILE A 30 14.04 -17.92 14.29
CA ILE A 30 12.71 -17.42 14.60
C ILE A 30 11.77 -18.61 14.76
N TYR A 31 11.30 -18.84 15.99
CA TYR A 31 10.46 -19.98 16.32
C TYR A 31 9.03 -19.81 15.82
N LYS A 32 8.51 -20.88 15.22
CA LYS A 32 7.14 -21.03 14.70
C LYS A 32 6.22 -21.74 15.68
N LYS A 33 6.76 -22.33 16.74
CA LYS A 33 6.02 -23.08 17.77
C LYS A 33 6.51 -22.67 19.16
N ALA A 34 5.67 -22.84 20.17
CA ALA A 34 6.06 -22.66 21.56
C ALA A 34 7.13 -23.70 21.93
N VAL A 35 8.24 -23.24 22.51
CA VAL A 35 9.34 -24.09 22.98
C VAL A 35 9.36 -24.02 24.50
N LEU A 36 9.00 -25.12 25.17
CA LEU A 36 8.89 -25.20 26.64
C LEU A 36 10.06 -25.96 27.30
N ALA A 37 11.01 -26.49 26.52
CA ALA A 37 12.18 -27.21 27.02
C ALA A 37 13.45 -26.80 26.29
N THR A 38 14.62 -26.98 26.91
CA THR A 38 15.94 -26.77 26.29
C THR A 38 16.05 -27.59 25.00
N ILE A 39 16.22 -26.92 23.86
CA ILE A 39 16.42 -27.61 22.58
C ILE A 39 17.79 -28.31 22.65
N PRO A 40 17.86 -29.64 22.53
CA PRO A 40 19.13 -30.36 22.44
C PRO A 40 19.94 -29.82 21.26
N GLY A 41 21.27 -30.04 21.22
CA GLY A 41 22.20 -29.49 20.22
C GLY A 41 21.99 -29.87 18.73
N THR A 42 20.76 -30.11 18.29
CA THR A 42 20.33 -30.31 16.91
C THR A 42 19.66 -29.05 16.36
N VAL A 43 19.92 -28.74 15.08
CA VAL A 43 19.23 -27.65 14.36
C VAL A 43 17.73 -27.99 14.31
N PRO A 44 16.82 -27.10 14.76
CA PRO A 44 15.37 -27.35 14.69
C PRO A 44 14.91 -27.60 13.25
N PRO A 45 13.90 -28.46 13.06
CA PRO A 45 13.33 -28.65 11.73
C PRO A 45 12.51 -27.41 11.31
N VAL A 46 12.31 -27.22 10.00
CA VAL A 46 11.74 -26.00 9.41
C VAL A 46 10.30 -25.70 9.88
N GLU A 47 9.57 -26.73 10.32
CA GLU A 47 8.24 -26.62 10.92
C GLU A 47 8.27 -26.00 12.33
N THR A 48 9.45 -25.87 12.93
CA THR A 48 9.63 -25.38 14.32
C THR A 48 10.31 -24.02 14.36
N ALA A 49 11.23 -23.75 13.44
CA ALA A 49 11.88 -22.44 13.34
C ALA A 49 12.37 -22.14 11.92
N ASP A 50 12.29 -20.88 11.53
CA ASP A 50 13.09 -20.37 10.41
C ASP A 50 14.49 -20.06 10.88
N ILE A 51 15.47 -20.42 10.06
CA ILE A 51 16.88 -20.29 10.39
C ILE A 51 17.59 -19.68 9.20
N GLN A 52 18.31 -18.60 9.45
CA GLN A 52 19.13 -17.93 8.46
C GLN A 52 20.54 -17.74 9.01
N ILE A 53 21.55 -17.96 8.15
CA ILE A 53 22.93 -17.62 8.43
C ILE A 53 23.41 -16.58 7.41
N THR A 54 24.02 -15.52 7.92
CA THR A 54 24.72 -14.51 7.12
C THR A 54 26.20 -14.64 7.40
N TYR A 55 26.96 -15.06 6.40
CA TYR A 55 28.43 -15.16 6.45
C TYR A 55 29.06 -13.83 6.10
N MET A 56 30.14 -13.49 6.79
CA MET A 56 30.84 -12.22 6.71
C MET A 56 32.32 -12.41 6.36
N ASP A 57 32.89 -11.47 5.63
CA ASP A 57 34.33 -11.39 5.39
C ASP A 57 35.11 -10.89 6.64
N GLY A 58 36.44 -10.76 6.50
CA GLY A 58 37.33 -10.29 7.57
C GLY A 58 37.11 -8.83 8.00
N LEU A 59 36.33 -8.05 7.25
CA LEU A 59 35.93 -6.69 7.60
C LEU A 59 34.52 -6.63 8.21
N GLY A 60 33.86 -7.78 8.39
CA GLY A 60 32.50 -7.86 8.93
C GLY A 60 31.41 -7.60 7.89
N ARG A 61 31.75 -7.61 6.59
CA ARG A 61 30.80 -7.39 5.50
C ARG A 61 30.22 -8.73 5.02
N PRO A 62 28.91 -8.86 4.82
CA PRO A 62 28.25 -10.05 4.30
C PRO A 62 28.75 -10.45 2.93
N ILE A 63 29.04 -11.73 2.76
CA ILE A 63 29.49 -12.34 1.50
C ILE A 63 28.55 -13.44 1.03
N GLN A 64 27.69 -13.95 1.92
CA GLN A 64 26.70 -14.96 1.60
C GLN A 64 25.58 -14.99 2.63
N GLN A 65 24.35 -15.19 2.17
CA GLN A 65 23.22 -15.51 3.03
C GLN A 65 22.71 -16.91 2.69
N ARG A 66 22.35 -17.70 3.72
CA ARG A 66 21.75 -19.02 3.57
C ARG A 66 20.51 -19.14 4.44
N ALA A 67 19.35 -19.35 3.84
CA ALA A 67 18.10 -19.66 4.54
C ALA A 67 17.89 -21.19 4.54
N TYR A 68 17.75 -21.77 5.73
CA TYR A 68 17.71 -23.21 5.94
C TYR A 68 16.42 -23.83 5.44
N ARG A 69 16.50 -24.80 4.52
CA ARG A 69 15.35 -25.56 4.01
C ARG A 69 14.16 -24.72 3.49
N GLU A 70 14.47 -23.52 2.99
CA GLU A 70 13.49 -22.53 2.55
C GLU A 70 12.82 -22.90 1.22
N THR A 71 13.43 -23.77 0.41
CA THR A 71 12.85 -24.13 -0.90
C THR A 71 11.70 -25.13 -0.75
N HIS A 72 10.91 -25.33 -1.81
CA HIS A 72 9.79 -26.27 -1.81
C HIS A 72 10.20 -27.71 -1.45
N THR A 73 11.33 -28.20 -1.97
CA THR A 73 11.86 -29.53 -1.63
C THR A 73 12.73 -29.54 -0.37
N GLY A 74 12.77 -28.43 0.37
CA GLY A 74 13.50 -28.31 1.63
C GLY A 74 15.02 -28.16 1.47
N LYS A 75 15.48 -27.59 0.36
CA LYS A 75 16.87 -27.18 0.14
C LYS A 75 17.14 -25.82 0.78
N ASP A 76 18.40 -25.48 0.98
CA ASP A 76 18.79 -24.16 1.47
C ASP A 76 18.71 -23.14 0.32
N MET A 77 18.13 -21.97 0.58
CA MET A 77 18.17 -20.85 -0.35
C MET A 77 19.46 -20.05 -0.11
N VAL A 78 20.24 -19.81 -1.16
CA VAL A 78 21.54 -19.14 -1.07
C VAL A 78 21.53 -17.84 -1.87
N THR A 79 22.04 -16.78 -1.26
CA THR A 79 22.28 -15.49 -1.92
C THR A 79 23.77 -15.17 -1.84
N HIS A 80 24.41 -15.01 -2.99
CA HIS A 80 25.81 -14.58 -3.07
C HIS A 80 25.91 -13.05 -2.99
N ILE A 81 26.92 -12.55 -2.29
CA ILE A 81 27.20 -11.11 -2.17
C ILE A 81 28.68 -10.89 -2.48
N GLU A 82 28.96 -9.93 -3.36
CA GLU A 82 30.31 -9.50 -3.69
C GLU A 82 30.44 -7.98 -3.67
N TYR A 83 31.67 -7.51 -3.51
CA TYR A 83 32.01 -6.09 -3.49
C TYR A 83 33.05 -5.79 -4.56
N ASP A 84 32.98 -4.59 -5.12
CA ASP A 84 34.01 -4.09 -6.01
C ASP A 84 35.32 -3.75 -5.25
N GLY A 85 36.36 -3.36 -5.98
CA GLY A 85 37.66 -3.01 -5.40
C GLY A 85 37.65 -1.80 -4.44
N LEU A 86 36.54 -1.04 -4.39
CA LEU A 86 36.33 0.06 -3.45
C LEU A 86 35.43 -0.34 -2.27
N GLY A 87 35.02 -1.61 -2.19
CA GLY A 87 34.20 -2.16 -1.11
C GLY A 87 32.71 -1.86 -1.22
N ARG A 88 32.23 -1.45 -2.41
CA ARG A 88 30.81 -1.19 -2.67
C ARG A 88 30.16 -2.45 -3.25
N GLN A 89 28.92 -2.73 -2.87
CA GLN A 89 28.14 -3.82 -3.47
C GLN A 89 27.54 -3.32 -4.80
N SER A 90 28.29 -3.45 -5.90
CA SER A 90 27.83 -3.02 -7.22
C SER A 90 26.84 -4.02 -7.85
N LYS A 91 26.85 -5.28 -7.41
CA LYS A 91 25.96 -6.33 -7.93
C LYS A 91 25.08 -6.91 -6.84
N ASN A 92 23.81 -7.08 -7.15
CA ASN A 92 22.84 -7.76 -6.30
C ASN A 92 22.36 -9.02 -7.00
N TYR A 93 22.87 -10.18 -6.58
CA TYR A 93 22.54 -11.47 -7.17
C TYR A 93 21.17 -11.98 -6.74
N LEU A 94 20.51 -12.68 -7.67
CA LEU A 94 19.31 -13.45 -7.39
C LEU A 94 19.68 -14.65 -6.49
N SER A 95 18.75 -15.01 -5.60
CA SER A 95 18.90 -16.19 -4.75
C SER A 95 18.66 -17.48 -5.53
N TYR A 96 19.32 -18.56 -5.17
CA TYR A 96 19.16 -19.86 -5.82
C TYR A 96 19.11 -21.01 -4.80
N PRO A 97 18.41 -22.11 -5.11
CA PRO A 97 18.40 -23.31 -4.27
C PRO A 97 19.76 -24.02 -4.35
N ASN A 98 20.32 -24.42 -3.22
CA ASN A 98 21.57 -25.19 -3.23
C ASN A 98 21.37 -26.61 -3.81
N ASN A 99 22.38 -27.15 -4.49
CA ASN A 99 22.30 -28.48 -5.11
C ASN A 99 22.68 -29.64 -4.15
N SER A 100 22.96 -29.36 -2.88
CA SER A 100 23.45 -30.34 -1.90
C SER A 100 22.50 -30.51 -0.72
N THR A 101 22.73 -31.54 0.10
CA THR A 101 22.02 -31.74 1.37
C THR A 101 22.01 -30.44 2.20
N PRO A 102 20.85 -30.03 2.75
CA PRO A 102 20.74 -28.85 3.60
C PRO A 102 21.74 -28.91 4.75
N SER A 103 22.63 -27.92 4.84
CA SER A 103 23.76 -27.97 5.78
C SER A 103 24.09 -26.63 6.42
N LEU A 104 23.47 -25.52 6.01
CA LEU A 104 23.78 -24.14 6.44
C LEU A 104 25.24 -23.68 6.29
N ASN A 105 26.18 -24.58 6.00
CA ASN A 105 27.61 -24.34 5.81
C ASN A 105 27.88 -23.31 4.70
N TYR A 106 28.97 -22.56 4.84
CA TYR A 106 29.42 -21.63 3.81
C TYR A 106 29.70 -22.38 2.49
N ASP A 107 29.16 -21.86 1.38
CA ASP A 107 29.44 -22.37 0.05
C ASP A 107 30.52 -21.51 -0.65
N PRO A 108 31.76 -21.99 -0.79
CA PRO A 108 32.83 -21.23 -1.44
C PRO A 108 32.61 -21.05 -2.96
N ASN A 109 31.71 -21.82 -3.58
CA ASN A 109 31.44 -21.80 -5.00
C ASN A 109 30.17 -21.03 -5.36
N ALA A 110 29.57 -20.29 -4.42
CA ALA A 110 28.25 -19.68 -4.61
C ALA A 110 28.16 -18.71 -5.79
N ALA A 111 29.26 -18.02 -6.13
CA ALA A 111 29.35 -17.13 -7.29
C ALA A 111 29.21 -17.85 -8.63
N THR A 112 29.73 -19.08 -8.73
CA THR A 112 29.57 -19.93 -9.92
C THR A 112 28.22 -20.62 -9.89
N ALA A 113 27.82 -21.16 -8.74
CA ALA A 113 26.58 -21.91 -8.58
C ALA A 113 25.32 -21.09 -8.91
N VAL A 114 25.29 -19.79 -8.59
CA VAL A 114 24.17 -18.92 -9.00
C VAL A 114 24.08 -18.78 -10.52
N LYS A 115 25.21 -18.66 -11.22
CA LYS A 115 25.24 -18.55 -12.69
C LYS A 115 24.82 -19.87 -13.34
N ASP A 116 25.34 -20.99 -12.84
CA ASP A 116 24.99 -22.32 -13.32
C ASP A 116 23.50 -22.61 -13.12
N TYR A 117 22.94 -22.20 -11.97
CA TYR A 117 21.52 -22.32 -11.71
C TYR A 117 20.72 -21.57 -12.77
N TYR A 118 21.00 -20.29 -13.03
CA TYR A 118 20.17 -19.49 -13.94
C TYR A 118 20.45 -19.69 -15.44
N THR A 119 21.51 -20.40 -15.85
CA THR A 119 21.84 -20.60 -17.27
C THR A 119 20.79 -21.48 -17.99
N PRO A 120 20.45 -21.24 -19.29
CA PRO A 120 19.37 -21.94 -20.01
C PRO A 120 19.43 -23.48 -20.08
N SER A 121 20.54 -24.11 -19.69
CA SER A 121 20.71 -25.57 -19.60
C SER A 121 20.61 -26.13 -18.17
N GLY A 122 20.61 -25.28 -17.13
CA GLY A 122 20.64 -25.66 -15.72
C GLY A 122 19.26 -25.71 -15.03
N VAL A 123 18.25 -25.03 -15.59
CA VAL A 123 16.86 -25.01 -15.07
C VAL A 123 15.92 -25.77 -16.01
N SER A 124 15.46 -26.95 -15.61
CA SER A 124 14.40 -27.67 -16.32
C SER A 124 13.03 -27.39 -15.68
N PHE A 125 12.65 -26.11 -15.61
CA PHE A 125 11.26 -25.73 -15.39
C PHE A 125 10.75 -25.18 -16.73
N THR A 126 9.77 -25.83 -17.34
CA THR A 126 9.17 -25.40 -18.62
C THR A 126 8.63 -23.97 -18.58
N ASN A 127 8.47 -23.38 -17.38
CA ASN A 127 7.75 -22.14 -17.12
C ASN A 127 8.62 -21.03 -16.48
N PHE A 128 9.95 -21.17 -16.39
CA PHE A 128 10.85 -20.14 -15.86
C PHE A 128 11.91 -19.74 -16.91
N GLU A 129 12.22 -18.44 -16.98
CA GLU A 129 13.19 -17.89 -17.93
C GLU A 129 14.61 -17.86 -17.36
N GLY A 130 15.54 -18.58 -17.99
CA GLY A 130 16.97 -18.53 -17.66
C GLY A 130 17.66 -17.23 -18.13
N THR A 131 18.83 -16.94 -17.55
CA THR A 131 19.68 -15.81 -17.91
C THR A 131 21.16 -16.08 -17.60
N ALA A 132 22.05 -15.47 -18.37
CA ALA A 132 23.48 -15.38 -18.03
C ALA A 132 23.79 -14.28 -16.99
N TYR A 133 22.84 -13.39 -16.71
CA TYR A 133 22.99 -12.22 -15.83
C TYR A 133 21.99 -12.27 -14.65
N PRO A 134 22.16 -13.19 -13.68
CA PRO A 134 21.26 -13.35 -12.55
C PRO A 134 21.53 -12.32 -11.44
N TYR A 135 21.71 -11.05 -11.81
CA TYR A 135 21.99 -9.96 -10.89
C TYR A 135 21.58 -8.62 -11.49
N SER A 136 21.18 -7.67 -10.64
CA SER A 136 21.20 -6.26 -11.01
C SER A 136 22.60 -5.70 -10.80
N GLU A 137 22.99 -4.70 -11.58
CA GLU A 137 24.28 -4.05 -11.46
C GLU A 137 24.13 -2.53 -11.44
N THR A 138 24.87 -1.90 -10.53
CA THR A 138 24.89 -0.45 -10.33
C THR A 138 26.25 0.08 -10.76
N GLN A 139 26.24 1.00 -11.73
CA GLN A 139 27.42 1.75 -12.11
C GLN A 139 27.41 3.10 -11.41
N TYR A 140 28.50 3.41 -10.71
CA TYR A 140 28.73 4.68 -10.04
C TYR A 140 29.62 5.60 -10.87
N ASP A 141 29.54 6.92 -10.64
CA ASP A 141 30.55 7.85 -11.10
C ASP A 141 31.89 7.62 -10.38
N ASN A 142 32.97 8.14 -10.95
CA ASN A 142 34.31 8.08 -10.35
C ASN A 142 34.51 9.11 -9.22
N SER A 143 33.43 9.71 -8.70
CA SER A 143 33.52 10.72 -7.65
C SER A 143 33.48 10.07 -6.26
N PRO A 144 34.03 10.75 -5.23
CA PRO A 144 33.88 10.30 -3.84
C PRO A 144 32.42 10.24 -3.36
N LEU A 145 31.48 10.86 -4.09
CA LEU A 145 30.06 10.85 -3.76
C LEU A 145 29.37 9.53 -4.14
N ASN A 146 30.03 8.65 -4.90
CA ASN A 146 29.48 7.37 -5.40
C ASN A 146 28.07 7.57 -5.97
N ARG A 147 27.89 8.54 -6.87
CA ARG A 147 26.56 8.80 -7.45
C ARG A 147 26.26 7.73 -8.49
N VAL A 148 25.04 7.21 -8.47
CA VAL A 148 24.61 6.20 -9.44
C VAL A 148 24.41 6.84 -10.80
N VAL A 149 25.08 6.33 -11.84
CA VAL A 149 24.95 6.80 -13.23
C VAL A 149 24.22 5.82 -14.13
N LYS A 150 24.26 4.52 -13.81
CA LYS A 150 23.44 3.50 -14.46
C LYS A 150 23.00 2.42 -13.48
N GLN A 151 21.84 1.83 -13.75
CA GLN A 151 21.34 0.67 -13.04
C GLN A 151 20.71 -0.30 -14.04
N SER A 152 21.25 -1.52 -14.10
CA SER A 152 20.68 -2.63 -14.86
C SER A 152 19.78 -3.50 -13.97
N ALA A 153 18.81 -4.17 -14.59
CA ALA A 153 18.04 -5.24 -13.98
C ALA A 153 18.63 -6.62 -14.32
N PRO A 154 18.27 -7.69 -13.57
CA PRO A 154 18.61 -9.06 -13.96
C PRO A 154 17.95 -9.44 -15.29
N GLY A 155 18.66 -10.22 -16.12
CA GLY A 155 18.17 -10.73 -17.40
C GLY A 155 19.03 -10.34 -18.61
N ASP A 156 18.95 -11.13 -19.67
CA ASP A 156 19.79 -10.99 -20.86
C ASP A 156 19.48 -9.73 -21.68
N ASP A 157 18.28 -9.17 -21.53
CA ASP A 157 17.90 -7.91 -22.18
C ASP A 157 18.36 -6.66 -21.41
N TRP A 158 18.69 -6.79 -20.12
CA TRP A 158 18.92 -5.66 -19.22
C TRP A 158 20.33 -5.54 -18.68
N TYR A 159 21.24 -6.46 -19.01
CA TYR A 159 22.60 -6.45 -18.45
C TYR A 159 23.33 -5.12 -18.67
N MET A 160 24.34 -4.83 -17.83
CA MET A 160 25.12 -3.60 -17.93
C MET A 160 25.89 -3.54 -19.26
N GLY A 161 25.52 -2.61 -20.13
CA GLY A 161 26.02 -2.47 -21.51
C GLY A 161 24.99 -2.85 -22.59
N SER A 162 23.84 -3.42 -22.23
CA SER A 162 22.76 -3.80 -23.17
C SER A 162 22.12 -2.61 -23.89
N GLY A 163 22.14 -1.44 -23.27
CA GLY A 163 21.42 -0.25 -23.75
C GLY A 163 20.07 -0.01 -23.04
N HIS A 164 19.52 -1.01 -22.36
CA HIS A 164 18.24 -0.98 -21.65
C HIS A 164 18.37 -0.75 -20.13
N GLU A 165 19.46 -0.13 -19.70
CA GLU A 165 19.65 0.25 -18.31
C GLU A 165 18.93 1.57 -18.01
N ILE A 166 18.52 1.75 -16.76
CA ILE A 166 18.15 3.08 -16.26
C ILE A 166 19.43 3.93 -16.19
N LYS A 167 19.39 5.14 -16.73
CA LYS A 167 20.56 6.04 -16.75
C LYS A 167 20.23 7.33 -16.01
N MET A 168 21.19 7.83 -15.24
CA MET A 168 21.06 9.03 -14.43
C MET A 168 22.17 10.01 -14.80
N GLU A 169 21.79 11.26 -15.05
CA GLU A 169 22.71 12.36 -15.28
C GLU A 169 22.50 13.44 -14.23
N TYR A 170 23.60 13.95 -13.68
CA TYR A 170 23.60 15.03 -12.68
C TYR A 170 24.26 16.25 -13.29
N GLN A 171 23.48 17.30 -13.49
CA GLN A 171 23.86 18.50 -14.22
C GLN A 171 23.44 19.73 -13.42
N ALA A 172 23.93 20.90 -13.84
CA ALA A 172 23.32 22.17 -13.48
C ALA A 172 22.41 22.61 -14.63
N ASN A 173 21.34 23.34 -14.35
CA ASN A 173 20.49 23.87 -15.41
C ASN A 173 21.26 24.86 -16.31
N THR A 174 20.81 24.98 -17.55
CA THR A 174 21.28 25.91 -18.57
C THR A 174 20.16 26.89 -18.94
N ALA A 175 20.51 27.99 -19.60
CA ALA A 175 19.51 28.91 -20.15
C ALA A 175 18.54 28.23 -21.14
N ALA A 176 18.99 27.19 -21.85
CA ALA A 176 18.16 26.45 -22.80
C ALA A 176 17.07 25.59 -22.14
N ASP A 177 17.21 25.27 -20.84
CA ASP A 177 16.17 24.55 -20.10
C ASP A 177 14.92 25.41 -19.90
N GLY A 178 15.03 26.75 -19.95
CA GLY A 178 13.90 27.67 -19.93
C GLY A 178 13.01 27.56 -18.68
N VAL A 179 13.52 27.04 -17.56
CA VAL A 179 12.74 26.80 -16.33
C VAL A 179 12.22 28.14 -15.79
N LYS A 180 10.89 28.34 -15.88
CA LYS A 180 10.25 29.54 -15.36
C LYS A 180 10.46 29.66 -13.85
N GLN A 181 10.73 30.87 -13.39
CA GLN A 181 10.77 31.17 -11.97
C GLN A 181 9.46 31.84 -11.56
N PHE A 182 8.83 31.30 -10.52
CA PHE A 182 7.65 31.90 -9.91
C PHE A 182 7.99 32.44 -8.53
N LYS A 183 7.40 33.58 -8.19
CA LYS A 183 7.41 34.12 -6.83
C LYS A 183 6.00 34.05 -6.28
N ALA A 184 5.78 33.22 -5.26
CA ALA A 184 4.62 33.30 -4.39
C ALA A 184 4.95 34.22 -3.22
N ASN A 185 4.25 35.36 -3.13
CA ASN A 185 4.41 36.28 -2.02
C ASN A 185 3.25 36.07 -1.03
N ALA A 186 3.54 35.43 0.10
CA ALA A 186 2.60 35.25 1.18
C ALA A 186 2.47 36.53 2.00
N GLN A 187 1.25 37.02 2.22
CA GLN A 187 0.99 38.19 3.07
C GLN A 187 -0.05 37.81 4.11
N TRP A 188 0.30 38.04 5.39
CA TRP A 188 -0.62 37.75 6.49
C TRP A 188 -1.81 38.69 6.44
N VAL A 189 -3.02 38.11 6.37
CA VAL A 189 -4.27 38.88 6.43
C VAL A 189 -5.01 38.52 7.70
N ALA A 190 -4.82 39.33 8.74
CA ALA A 190 -5.37 39.09 10.08
C ALA A 190 -6.90 38.94 10.10
N SER A 191 -7.64 39.61 9.19
CA SER A 191 -9.09 39.45 9.07
C SER A 191 -9.51 38.03 8.67
N TYR A 192 -8.66 37.33 7.91
CA TYR A 192 -8.88 35.96 7.44
C TYR A 192 -8.06 34.91 8.19
N GLY A 193 -7.07 35.32 8.98
CA GLY A 193 -6.22 34.43 9.78
C GLY A 193 -5.48 33.41 8.92
N ILE A 194 -5.00 33.86 7.76
CA ILE A 194 -4.30 33.09 6.73
C ILE A 194 -3.32 33.98 5.97
N PHE A 195 -2.28 33.38 5.40
CA PHE A 195 -1.48 34.00 4.36
C PHE A 195 -2.22 33.99 3.02
N THR A 196 -2.60 35.16 2.51
CA THR A 196 -3.04 35.29 1.12
C THR A 196 -1.83 35.33 0.21
N ILE A 197 -1.94 34.73 -0.98
CA ILE A 197 -0.81 34.58 -1.88
C ILE A 197 -1.06 35.37 -3.16
N SER A 198 -0.10 36.22 -3.52
CA SER A 198 -0.01 36.78 -4.87
C SER A 198 1.11 36.08 -5.64
N MET A 199 0.79 35.51 -6.80
CA MET A 199 1.78 34.89 -7.68
C MET A 199 2.27 35.89 -8.72
N THR A 200 3.58 35.90 -8.99
CA THR A 200 4.18 36.65 -10.09
C THR A 200 5.17 35.74 -10.83
N GLU A 201 5.04 35.66 -12.15
CA GLU A 201 6.06 35.06 -13.02
C GLU A 201 7.24 36.04 -13.11
N LEU A 202 8.44 35.55 -12.82
CA LEU A 202 9.70 36.29 -12.99
C LEU A 202 10.36 35.87 -14.33
N SER A 203 11.64 36.19 -14.51
CA SER A 203 12.43 35.58 -15.59
C SER A 203 12.68 34.10 -15.34
N SER A 204 13.01 33.32 -16.36
CA SER A 204 13.52 31.96 -16.16
C SER A 204 14.79 31.95 -15.29
N TYR A 205 15.02 30.85 -14.58
CA TYR A 205 16.27 30.62 -13.86
C TYR A 205 17.46 30.68 -14.82
N GLY A 206 18.51 31.41 -14.42
CA GLY A 206 19.77 31.48 -15.15
C GLY A 206 20.58 30.18 -15.05
N THR A 207 21.59 30.04 -15.91
CA THR A 207 22.51 28.89 -15.91
C THR A 207 23.16 28.69 -14.53
N GLY A 208 23.19 27.47 -14.03
CA GLY A 208 23.86 27.10 -12.79
C GLY A 208 23.08 27.36 -11.49
N GLN A 209 21.83 27.82 -11.58
CA GLN A 209 21.02 28.16 -10.40
C GLN A 209 20.24 26.99 -9.79
N LEU A 210 20.01 25.93 -10.57
CA LEU A 210 19.27 24.74 -10.19
C LEU A 210 20.13 23.50 -10.39
N VAL A 211 19.96 22.53 -9.50
CA VAL A 211 20.44 21.17 -9.71
C VAL A 211 19.45 20.47 -10.63
N LYS A 212 19.96 19.91 -11.74
CA LYS A 212 19.18 19.15 -12.72
C LYS A 212 19.57 17.67 -12.64
N THR A 213 18.59 16.81 -12.44
CA THR A 213 18.77 15.36 -12.57
C THR A 213 17.96 14.88 -13.76
N VAL A 214 18.58 14.11 -14.66
CA VAL A 214 17.90 13.48 -15.81
C VAL A 214 17.87 11.98 -15.59
N LEU A 215 16.67 11.41 -15.57
CA LEU A 215 16.44 9.98 -15.56
C LEU A 215 16.04 9.54 -16.96
N LYS A 216 16.68 8.49 -17.47
CA LYS A 216 16.33 7.82 -18.73
C LYS A 216 15.84 6.42 -18.37
N ASN A 217 14.62 6.07 -18.78
CA ASN A 217 14.06 4.76 -18.49
C ASN A 217 14.64 3.67 -19.43
N GLU A 218 14.24 2.42 -19.21
CA GLU A 218 14.75 1.25 -19.94
C GLU A 218 14.35 1.23 -21.44
N ASN A 219 13.37 2.04 -21.86
CA ASN A 219 12.94 2.22 -23.26
C ASN A 219 13.65 3.40 -23.96
N TRP A 220 14.47 4.19 -23.24
CA TRP A 220 15.15 5.34 -23.83
C TRP A 220 16.20 4.90 -24.86
N THR A 221 16.14 5.51 -26.05
CA THR A 221 17.11 5.27 -27.14
C THR A 221 17.95 6.50 -27.44
N SER A 222 17.31 7.65 -27.65
CA SER A 222 17.94 8.94 -27.95
C SER A 222 16.99 10.10 -27.67
N GLY A 223 17.51 11.34 -27.68
CA GLY A 223 16.68 12.54 -27.47
C GLY A 223 16.13 12.65 -26.05
N LYS A 224 14.99 13.34 -25.91
CA LYS A 224 14.35 13.68 -24.63
C LYS A 224 13.16 12.80 -24.26
N ASP A 225 12.53 12.15 -25.22
CA ASP A 225 11.45 11.19 -24.97
C ASP A 225 11.94 10.04 -24.08
N ASN A 226 11.06 9.47 -23.24
CA ASN A 226 11.40 8.47 -22.22
C ASN A 226 12.39 8.96 -21.15
N THR A 227 12.45 10.29 -20.96
CA THR A 227 13.21 10.91 -19.88
C THR A 227 12.32 11.69 -18.92
N THR A 228 12.78 11.76 -17.67
CA THR A 228 12.24 12.66 -16.65
C THR A 228 13.37 13.55 -16.17
N GLU A 229 13.17 14.86 -16.24
CA GLU A 229 14.07 15.87 -15.72
C GLU A 229 13.48 16.45 -14.43
N GLU A 230 14.26 16.46 -13.35
CA GLU A 230 13.92 17.07 -12.09
C GLU A 230 14.85 18.26 -11.82
N PHE A 231 14.28 19.41 -11.48
CA PHE A 231 15.01 20.63 -11.18
C PHE A 231 14.78 21.03 -9.73
N LYS A 232 15.87 21.15 -8.96
CA LYS A 232 15.87 21.52 -7.55
C LYS A 232 16.57 22.86 -7.31
N ASN A 233 15.98 23.70 -6.46
CA ASN A 233 16.60 24.93 -6.01
C ASN A 233 17.73 24.65 -4.98
N PRO A 234 18.54 25.66 -4.56
CA PRO A 234 19.60 25.48 -3.58
C PRO A 234 19.15 25.01 -2.18
N LYS A 235 17.85 25.05 -1.87
CA LYS A 235 17.27 24.50 -0.64
C LYS A 235 16.90 23.01 -0.78
N GLY A 236 17.12 22.40 -1.94
CA GLY A 236 16.77 21.02 -2.24
C GLY A 236 15.29 20.82 -2.64
N GLN A 237 14.51 21.89 -2.75
CA GLN A 237 13.09 21.80 -3.13
C GLN A 237 12.96 21.63 -4.65
N VAL A 238 12.14 20.68 -5.08
CA VAL A 238 11.79 20.50 -6.50
C VAL A 238 10.96 21.70 -6.96
N VAL A 239 11.38 22.40 -8.01
CA VAL A 239 10.67 23.55 -8.60
C VAL A 239 10.02 23.21 -9.95
N LEU A 240 10.52 22.20 -10.63
CA LEU A 240 9.97 21.67 -11.88
C LEU A 240 10.27 20.18 -11.98
N LYS A 241 9.25 19.39 -12.33
CA LYS A 241 9.41 18.08 -12.97
C LYS A 241 8.99 18.20 -14.42
N ARG A 242 9.77 17.61 -15.32
CA ARG A 242 9.53 17.66 -16.75
C ARG A 242 9.66 16.28 -17.36
N ALA A 243 8.61 15.84 -18.04
CA ALA A 243 8.66 14.68 -18.92
C ALA A 243 8.51 15.13 -20.39
N TYR A 244 8.66 14.20 -21.31
CA TYR A 244 8.59 14.50 -22.74
C TYR A 244 7.74 13.49 -23.51
N GLU A 245 6.93 14.02 -24.41
CA GLU A 245 6.24 13.26 -25.44
C GLU A 245 6.47 13.93 -26.79
N SER A 246 6.91 13.17 -27.80
CA SER A 246 7.24 13.69 -29.13
C SER A 246 8.20 14.89 -29.05
N GLN A 247 9.18 14.83 -28.13
CA GLN A 247 10.15 15.86 -27.77
C GLN A 247 9.55 17.15 -27.19
N VAL A 248 8.24 17.18 -26.93
CA VAL A 248 7.54 18.31 -26.31
C VAL A 248 7.55 18.15 -24.80
N ALA A 249 7.87 19.22 -24.07
CA ALA A 249 7.91 19.21 -22.62
C ALA A 249 6.50 19.19 -21.97
N HIS A 250 6.34 18.34 -20.97
CA HIS A 250 5.22 18.26 -20.03
C HIS A 250 5.72 18.71 -18.66
N ASP A 251 5.46 19.98 -18.33
CA ASP A 251 6.03 20.65 -17.17
C ASP A 251 5.06 20.68 -15.99
N THR A 252 5.50 20.17 -14.84
CA THR A 252 4.81 20.32 -13.57
C THR A 252 5.62 21.22 -12.65
N TYR A 253 5.16 22.46 -12.46
CA TYR A 253 5.85 23.44 -11.61
C TYR A 253 5.38 23.37 -10.17
N TYR A 254 6.32 23.47 -9.24
CA TYR A 254 6.09 23.49 -7.80
C TYR A 254 6.55 24.84 -7.25
N VAL A 255 5.60 25.62 -6.74
CA VAL A 255 5.83 27.03 -6.37
C VAL A 255 5.76 27.18 -4.86
N TYR A 256 6.83 27.70 -4.26
CA TYR A 256 6.94 27.90 -2.82
C TYR A 256 6.88 29.38 -2.46
N ASP A 257 6.29 29.67 -1.30
CA ASP A 257 6.31 31.02 -0.71
C ASP A 257 7.68 31.34 -0.06
N GLN A 258 7.82 32.55 0.48
CA GLN A 258 9.05 32.96 1.16
C GLN A 258 9.36 32.18 2.45
N TYR A 259 8.39 31.46 3.03
CA TYR A 259 8.55 30.61 4.22
C TYR A 259 8.93 29.17 3.86
N GLY A 260 8.85 28.81 2.57
CA GLY A 260 9.18 27.48 2.06
C GLY A 260 7.97 26.55 1.93
N ASN A 261 6.74 27.07 2.07
CA ASN A 261 5.52 26.30 1.92
C ASN A 261 5.17 26.10 0.45
N LEU A 262 4.79 24.89 0.08
CA LEU A 262 4.29 24.61 -1.26
C LEU A 262 2.91 25.22 -1.44
N THR A 263 2.83 26.23 -2.30
CA THR A 263 1.66 27.11 -2.38
C THR A 263 0.85 26.87 -3.63
N TYR A 264 1.51 26.53 -4.73
CA TYR A 264 0.85 26.11 -5.96
C TYR A 264 1.57 24.94 -6.62
N VAL A 265 0.80 24.07 -7.27
CA VAL A 265 1.31 23.13 -8.26
C VAL A 265 0.59 23.38 -9.57
N LEU A 266 1.36 23.59 -10.64
CA LEU A 266 0.85 23.88 -11.99
C LEU A 266 1.12 22.66 -12.87
N PRO A 267 0.09 21.87 -13.23
CA PRO A 267 0.23 20.68 -14.08
C PRO A 267 0.63 20.99 -15.53
N PRO A 268 1.01 19.97 -16.32
CA PRO A 268 1.45 20.13 -17.71
C PRO A 268 0.51 20.93 -18.62
N LEU A 269 -0.81 20.74 -18.47
CA LEU A 269 -1.82 21.44 -19.28
C LEU A 269 -1.93 22.94 -18.91
N ALA A 270 -1.57 23.33 -17.69
CA ALA A 270 -1.56 24.74 -17.29
C ALA A 270 -0.46 25.54 -18.02
N GLY A 271 0.54 24.86 -18.58
CA GLY A 271 1.59 25.47 -19.41
C GLY A 271 2.45 26.50 -18.66
N GLY A 272 2.45 26.48 -17.33
CA GLY A 272 3.08 27.50 -16.49
C GLY A 272 2.50 28.90 -16.71
N ILE A 273 1.21 29.02 -17.03
CA ILE A 273 0.49 30.28 -17.22
C ILE A 273 -0.23 30.66 -15.91
N VAL A 274 -0.16 31.93 -15.54
CA VAL A 274 -0.72 32.45 -14.28
C VAL A 274 -1.89 33.38 -14.56
N THR A 275 -3.09 32.82 -14.73
CA THR A 275 -4.36 33.57 -14.79
C THR A 275 -5.35 33.01 -13.75
N PRO A 276 -6.31 33.81 -13.26
CA PRO A 276 -7.31 33.31 -12.31
C PRO A 276 -8.08 32.08 -12.84
N GLU A 277 -8.38 32.04 -14.13
CA GLU A 277 -9.05 30.92 -14.78
C GLU A 277 -8.22 29.63 -14.71
N ILE A 278 -6.96 29.65 -15.16
CA ILE A 278 -6.07 28.48 -15.16
C ILE A 278 -5.75 28.04 -13.73
N LEU A 279 -5.49 28.99 -12.82
CA LEU A 279 -5.22 28.66 -11.42
C LEU A 279 -6.41 27.95 -10.77
N ASN A 280 -7.64 28.35 -11.10
CA ASN A 280 -8.85 27.76 -10.53
C ASN A 280 -9.23 26.43 -11.17
N ASN A 281 -9.00 26.24 -12.47
CA ASN A 281 -9.51 25.10 -13.22
C ASN A 281 -8.46 24.01 -13.49
N LEU A 282 -7.16 24.32 -13.43
CA LEU A 282 -6.07 23.37 -13.70
C LEU A 282 -5.05 23.22 -12.57
N CYS A 283 -4.93 24.18 -11.66
CA CYS A 283 -3.85 24.18 -10.66
C CYS A 283 -4.34 23.80 -9.25
N TYR A 284 -3.39 23.31 -8.47
CA TYR A 284 -3.57 23.06 -7.04
C TYR A 284 -3.11 24.29 -6.26
N GLN A 285 -3.88 24.69 -5.25
CA GLN A 285 -3.62 25.88 -4.45
C GLN A 285 -3.68 25.55 -2.97
N TYR A 286 -2.74 26.08 -2.17
CA TYR A 286 -2.59 25.77 -0.76
C TYR A 286 -2.40 27.05 0.06
N GLY A 287 -3.12 27.16 1.17
CA GLY A 287 -3.11 28.30 2.08
C GLY A 287 -2.73 27.90 3.49
N TYR A 288 -1.89 28.70 4.12
CA TYR A 288 -1.26 28.39 5.42
C TYR A 288 -1.59 29.44 6.47
N ASP A 289 -1.69 29.02 7.74
CA ASP A 289 -1.86 29.93 8.89
C ASP A 289 -0.51 30.43 9.46
N GLU A 290 -0.57 31.26 10.50
CA GLU A 290 0.62 31.83 11.17
C GLU A 290 1.54 30.78 11.82
N ASN A 291 1.03 29.56 12.04
CA ASN A 291 1.79 28.43 12.58
C ASN A 291 2.30 27.50 11.47
N ASN A 292 2.23 27.93 10.21
CA ASN A 292 2.70 27.18 9.06
C ASN A 292 1.92 25.87 8.79
N ARG A 293 0.65 25.80 9.21
CA ARG A 293 -0.24 24.66 8.99
C ARG A 293 -1.10 24.89 7.76
N LEU A 294 -1.37 23.86 6.96
CA LEU A 294 -2.30 23.95 5.83
C LEU A 294 -3.73 24.14 6.37
N VAL A 295 -4.37 25.26 6.07
CA VAL A 295 -5.73 25.56 6.53
C VAL A 295 -6.74 25.71 5.40
N GLU A 296 -6.26 25.90 4.16
CA GLU A 296 -7.09 25.99 2.96
C GLU A 296 -6.41 25.26 1.80
N LYS A 297 -7.17 24.52 1.00
CA LYS A 297 -6.69 23.93 -0.24
C LYS A 297 -7.76 24.02 -1.33
N LYS A 298 -7.32 24.11 -2.58
CA LYS A 298 -8.20 24.09 -3.75
C LYS A 298 -7.59 23.19 -4.80
N LEU A 299 -8.39 22.24 -5.27
CA LEU A 299 -8.02 21.34 -6.35
C LEU A 299 -8.54 21.90 -7.69
N PRO A 300 -7.98 21.49 -8.83
CA PRO A 300 -8.42 21.93 -10.16
C PRO A 300 -9.94 21.76 -10.36
N GLY A 301 -10.66 22.86 -10.60
CA GLY A 301 -12.11 22.84 -10.84
C GLY A 301 -12.98 22.66 -9.59
N LYS A 302 -12.40 22.54 -8.39
CA LYS A 302 -13.14 22.47 -7.11
C LYS A 302 -13.33 23.83 -6.46
N GLU A 303 -14.31 23.92 -5.55
CA GLU A 303 -14.35 24.96 -4.52
C GLU A 303 -13.21 24.80 -3.48
N TRP A 304 -13.00 25.85 -2.68
CA TRP A 304 -12.06 25.79 -1.56
C TRP A 304 -12.49 24.77 -0.50
N GLU A 305 -11.51 24.06 0.04
CA GLU A 305 -11.63 23.16 1.18
C GLU A 305 -10.82 23.72 2.35
N PHE A 306 -11.41 23.67 3.54
CA PHE A 306 -10.96 24.28 4.77
C PHE A 306 -10.61 23.21 5.79
N ILE A 307 -9.57 23.48 6.59
CA ILE A 307 -9.08 22.61 7.65
C ILE A 307 -8.96 23.44 8.94
N VAL A 308 -9.41 22.85 10.04
CA VAL A 308 -9.37 23.48 11.36
C VAL A 308 -8.71 22.54 12.36
N TYR A 309 -7.81 23.11 13.16
CA TYR A 309 -7.01 22.38 14.14
C TYR A 309 -7.38 22.75 15.58
N ASP A 310 -7.21 21.81 16.50
CA ASP A 310 -7.19 22.11 17.93
C ASP A 310 -5.81 22.60 18.41
N ASN A 311 -5.69 22.85 19.72
CA ASN A 311 -4.45 23.29 20.36
C ASN A 311 -3.39 22.18 20.50
N LEU A 312 -3.73 20.92 20.25
CA LEU A 312 -2.76 19.83 20.11
C LEU A 312 -2.29 19.68 18.65
N GLY A 313 -2.86 20.44 17.73
CA GLY A 313 -2.56 20.43 16.30
C GLY A 313 -3.28 19.32 15.52
N ARG A 314 -4.29 18.69 16.10
CA ARG A 314 -5.08 17.65 15.42
C ARG A 314 -6.19 18.29 14.59
N VAL A 315 -6.55 17.67 13.47
CA VAL A 315 -7.65 18.16 12.63
C VAL A 315 -8.97 17.80 13.27
N VAL A 316 -9.76 18.81 13.65
CA VAL A 316 -11.06 18.61 14.32
C VAL A 316 -12.24 18.99 13.43
N ALA A 317 -12.01 19.72 12.34
CA ALA A 317 -13.04 19.94 11.32
C ALA A 317 -12.46 20.12 9.92
N THR A 318 -13.16 19.59 8.92
CA THR A 318 -12.90 19.81 7.49
C THR A 318 -14.20 20.14 6.75
N GLY A 319 -14.14 20.99 5.73
CA GLY A 319 -15.33 21.36 4.96
C GLY A 319 -15.01 22.20 3.72
N PRO A 320 -15.98 22.54 2.88
CA PRO A 320 -17.33 22.01 2.89
C PRO A 320 -17.35 20.52 2.60
N ALA A 321 -18.20 19.79 3.30
CA ALA A 321 -18.64 18.45 2.93
C ALA A 321 -20.13 18.49 2.62
N LEU A 322 -20.55 17.76 1.58
CA LEU A 322 -21.97 17.53 1.31
C LEU A 322 -22.63 16.84 2.51
N SER A 323 -23.95 16.96 2.61
CA SER A 323 -24.74 16.28 3.61
C SER A 323 -24.61 14.77 3.46
N PRO A 324 -24.39 14.02 4.56
CA PRO A 324 -24.44 12.58 4.55
C PRO A 324 -25.77 12.01 4.05
N PHE A 325 -26.84 12.80 4.05
CA PHE A 325 -28.21 12.36 3.74
C PHE A 325 -28.66 12.69 2.30
N GLY A 326 -27.77 13.21 1.45
CA GLY A 326 -28.05 13.41 0.02
C GLY A 326 -29.03 14.55 -0.31
N ASP A 327 -29.17 15.53 0.59
CA ASP A 327 -30.07 16.70 0.42
C ASP A 327 -29.36 17.94 -0.17
N GLU A 328 -28.14 17.77 -0.69
CA GLU A 328 -27.26 18.81 -1.26
C GLU A 328 -26.83 19.92 -0.29
N SER A 329 -27.31 19.92 0.96
CA SER A 329 -26.81 20.85 1.96
C SER A 329 -25.34 20.57 2.27
N LYS A 330 -24.62 21.58 2.76
CA LYS A 330 -23.17 21.50 3.00
C LYS A 330 -22.85 21.92 4.43
N GLY A 331 -21.79 21.34 4.97
CA GLY A 331 -21.37 21.56 6.34
C GLY A 331 -19.92 21.16 6.58
N TRP A 332 -19.59 20.87 7.84
CA TRP A 332 -18.27 20.46 8.28
C TRP A 332 -18.30 19.00 8.73
N LEU A 333 -17.35 18.18 8.27
CA LEU A 333 -17.01 16.94 8.94
C LEU A 333 -16.22 17.29 10.20
N VAL A 334 -16.54 16.64 11.32
CA VAL A 334 -15.92 16.88 12.63
C VAL A 334 -15.40 15.58 13.23
N THR A 335 -14.31 15.70 13.96
CA THR A 335 -13.53 14.57 14.47
C THR A 335 -13.13 14.82 15.92
N LYS A 336 -13.40 13.86 16.82
CA LYS A 336 -13.11 13.98 18.27
C LYS A 336 -12.17 12.91 18.79
N TYR A 337 -11.16 13.34 19.51
CA TYR A 337 -10.08 12.47 19.98
C TYR A 337 -10.21 12.13 21.46
N ASP A 338 -9.65 10.99 21.87
CA ASP A 338 -9.32 10.73 23.26
C ASP A 338 -7.93 11.29 23.63
N ALA A 339 -7.53 11.07 24.88
CA ALA A 339 -6.26 11.56 25.41
C ALA A 339 -5.00 10.88 24.81
N PHE A 340 -5.16 9.85 23.99
CA PHE A 340 -4.09 9.14 23.29
C PHE A 340 -4.07 9.45 21.79
N ASP A 341 -4.76 10.51 21.37
CA ASP A 341 -4.88 10.92 19.97
C ASP A 341 -5.50 9.83 19.09
N ARG A 342 -6.39 8.99 19.63
CA ARG A 342 -7.26 8.09 18.87
C ARG A 342 -8.63 8.74 18.77
N VAL A 343 -9.35 8.64 17.65
CA VAL A 343 -10.71 9.22 17.62
C VAL A 343 -11.74 8.24 18.04
N VAL A 344 -12.64 8.84 18.79
CA VAL A 344 -13.76 8.18 19.41
C VAL A 344 -15.07 8.55 18.76
N LEU A 345 -15.14 9.65 17.99
CA LEU A 345 -16.37 10.10 17.37
C LEU A 345 -16.13 10.94 16.11
N THR A 346 -16.96 10.71 15.09
CA THR A 346 -17.18 11.66 14.00
C THR A 346 -18.59 12.19 13.93
N GLY A 347 -18.73 13.33 13.27
CA GLY A 347 -20.03 13.81 12.85
C GLY A 347 -19.97 14.75 11.66
N TRP A 348 -21.15 15.20 11.25
CA TRP A 348 -21.34 16.26 10.27
C TRP A 348 -22.15 17.41 10.88
N MET A 349 -21.68 18.64 10.69
CA MET A 349 -22.27 19.84 11.29
C MET A 349 -22.77 20.79 10.18
N PRO A 350 -24.09 21.05 10.06
CA PRO A 350 -24.70 21.88 9.02
C PRO A 350 -24.49 23.39 9.29
N VAL A 351 -23.24 23.84 9.29
CA VAL A 351 -22.84 25.22 9.53
C VAL A 351 -22.11 25.77 8.32
N ALA A 352 -22.30 27.07 8.06
CA ALA A 352 -21.68 27.78 6.93
C ALA A 352 -20.13 27.65 6.90
N PHE A 353 -19.58 27.60 5.69
CA PHE A 353 -18.18 27.33 5.39
C PHE A 353 -17.63 28.42 4.46
N GLU A 354 -16.81 29.30 4.99
CA GLU A 354 -16.05 30.30 4.24
C GLU A 354 -14.75 30.56 5.00
N THR A 355 -13.78 31.20 4.36
CA THR A 355 -12.51 31.59 5.00
C THR A 355 -12.73 32.31 6.34
N LEU A 356 -13.74 33.20 6.42
CA LEU A 356 -14.07 33.91 7.66
C LEU A 356 -14.70 32.99 8.73
N THR A 357 -15.59 32.06 8.37
CA THR A 357 -16.18 31.15 9.35
C THR A 357 -15.15 30.14 9.86
N ARG A 358 -14.28 29.62 8.97
CA ARG A 358 -13.10 28.83 9.35
C ARG A 358 -12.23 29.59 10.36
N LYS A 359 -11.92 30.86 10.09
CA LYS A 359 -11.12 31.69 11.00
C LYS A 359 -11.76 31.86 12.37
N ASN A 360 -13.06 32.13 12.42
CA ASN A 360 -13.78 32.27 13.69
C ASN A 360 -13.81 30.95 14.46
N LEU A 361 -13.94 29.83 13.76
CA LEU A 361 -13.88 28.50 14.37
C LEU A 361 -12.47 28.19 14.91
N GLN A 362 -11.42 28.44 14.12
CA GLN A 362 -10.03 28.30 14.54
C GLN A 362 -9.71 29.20 15.75
N PHE A 363 -10.19 30.45 15.76
CA PHE A 363 -10.02 31.37 16.89
C PHE A 363 -10.65 30.82 18.17
N SER A 364 -11.86 30.26 18.06
CA SER A 364 -12.57 29.65 19.20
C SER A 364 -11.81 28.43 19.76
N LEU A 365 -11.24 27.61 18.87
CA LEU A 365 -10.46 26.43 19.26
C LEU A 365 -9.09 26.80 19.84
N ASN A 366 -8.42 27.83 19.32
CA ASN A 366 -7.18 28.35 19.89
C ASN A 366 -7.38 28.83 21.34
N ALA A 367 -8.55 29.36 21.68
CA ALA A 367 -8.90 29.77 23.05
C ALA A 367 -9.23 28.58 23.97
N THR A 368 -9.46 27.38 23.43
CA THR A 368 -9.85 26.19 24.19
C THR A 368 -8.61 25.46 24.72
N VAL A 369 -8.28 25.61 26.00
CA VAL A 369 -7.10 24.96 26.63
C VAL A 369 -7.44 23.75 27.50
N THR A 370 -8.72 23.53 27.78
CA THR A 370 -9.26 22.39 28.54
C THR A 370 -10.30 21.67 27.69
N ASN A 371 -10.64 20.42 28.04
CA ASN A 371 -11.64 19.61 27.32
C ASN A 371 -11.28 19.38 25.84
N LEU A 372 -10.00 19.23 25.53
CA LEU A 372 -9.52 18.91 24.18
C LEU A 372 -9.77 17.44 23.79
N ASN A 373 -10.04 16.59 24.78
CA ASN A 373 -10.16 15.16 24.61
C ASN A 373 -11.43 14.63 25.25
N GLU A 374 -12.01 13.63 24.62
CA GLU A 374 -13.06 12.82 25.20
C GLU A 374 -12.47 11.74 26.11
N THR A 375 -13.19 11.41 27.18
CA THR A 375 -12.87 10.29 28.06
C THR A 375 -14.06 9.34 28.10
N LYS A 376 -13.79 8.04 28.22
CA LYS A 376 -14.85 7.04 28.35
C LYS A 376 -15.71 7.33 29.57
N SER A 377 -17.03 7.22 29.41
CA SER A 377 -18.02 7.56 30.44
C SER A 377 -19.01 6.42 30.65
N THR A 378 -19.34 6.12 31.90
CA THR A 378 -20.42 5.19 32.24
C THR A 378 -21.80 5.81 32.03
N ALA A 379 -21.91 7.15 32.12
CA ALA A 379 -23.10 7.88 31.71
C ALA A 379 -23.15 7.98 30.17
N VAL A 380 -24.34 7.76 29.60
CA VAL A 380 -24.58 7.91 28.17
C VAL A 380 -24.75 9.39 27.86
N SER A 381 -23.89 9.92 26.99
CA SER A 381 -24.09 11.21 26.35
C SER A 381 -24.96 11.02 25.11
N THR A 382 -25.81 12.00 24.81
CA THR A 382 -26.65 11.96 23.60
C THR A 382 -26.43 13.21 22.78
N VAL A 383 -26.09 13.03 21.51
CA VAL A 383 -25.98 14.12 20.53
C VAL A 383 -26.86 13.76 19.34
N ASN A 384 -27.83 14.63 19.05
CA ASN A 384 -28.71 14.48 17.88
C ASN A 384 -29.33 13.07 17.80
N GLY A 385 -29.95 12.62 18.90
CA GLY A 385 -30.59 11.30 19.00
C GLY A 385 -29.65 10.10 19.19
N VAL A 386 -28.35 10.24 18.97
CA VAL A 386 -27.37 9.15 19.08
C VAL A 386 -26.73 9.13 20.47
N GLY A 387 -26.90 8.01 21.19
CA GLY A 387 -26.31 7.79 22.52
C GLY A 387 -24.95 7.07 22.46
N PHE A 388 -23.98 7.53 23.24
CA PHE A 388 -22.65 6.91 23.32
C PHE A 388 -21.97 7.10 24.69
N ASN A 389 -20.98 6.25 25.00
CA ASN A 389 -20.29 6.17 26.29
C ASN A 389 -18.99 7.01 26.36
N TYR A 390 -19.08 8.30 26.00
CA TYR A 390 -18.00 9.28 26.13
C TYR A 390 -18.51 10.59 26.75
N THR A 391 -17.61 11.40 27.30
CA THR A 391 -17.90 12.64 28.03
C THR A 391 -18.64 13.72 27.21
N ASN A 392 -18.48 13.73 25.89
CA ASN A 392 -18.97 14.78 24.98
C ASN A 392 -18.56 16.21 25.39
N VAL A 393 -17.32 16.40 25.86
CA VAL A 393 -16.81 17.71 26.31
C VAL A 393 -15.94 18.41 25.27
N ALA A 394 -15.39 17.66 24.30
CA ALA A 394 -14.60 18.22 23.22
C ALA A 394 -15.49 18.81 22.14
N PHE A 395 -14.95 19.77 21.39
CA PHE A 395 -15.67 20.39 20.28
C PHE A 395 -16.02 19.36 19.18
N PRO A 396 -17.22 19.45 18.56
CA PRO A 396 -18.40 20.20 18.99
C PRO A 396 -19.23 19.42 20.02
N THR A 397 -19.82 20.08 21.01
CA THR A 397 -20.63 19.39 22.04
C THR A 397 -22.11 19.22 21.65
N SER A 398 -22.58 19.93 20.62
CA SER A 398 -23.94 19.86 20.08
C SER A 398 -23.98 20.32 18.62
N GLY A 399 -25.13 20.20 17.95
CA GLY A 399 -25.32 20.71 16.59
C GLY A 399 -24.67 19.88 15.48
N CYS A 400 -24.12 18.70 15.79
CA CYS A 400 -23.62 17.75 14.80
C CYS A 400 -24.52 16.52 14.69
N HIS A 401 -24.53 15.89 13.52
CA HIS A 401 -25.08 14.57 13.26
C HIS A 401 -23.95 13.57 13.46
N VAL A 402 -24.02 12.75 14.51
CA VAL A 402 -23.00 11.71 14.76
C VAL A 402 -22.99 10.73 13.58
N LEU A 403 -21.80 10.37 13.11
CA LEU A 403 -21.56 9.49 11.97
C LEU A 403 -20.92 8.17 12.40
N SER A 404 -19.92 8.22 13.27
CA SER A 404 -19.31 7.03 13.86
C SER A 404 -18.91 7.25 15.31
N VAL A 405 -18.80 6.16 16.07
CA VAL A 405 -18.23 6.13 17.42
C VAL A 405 -17.29 4.93 17.52
N ASN A 406 -16.07 5.11 18.03
CA ASN A 406 -15.11 4.02 18.25
C ASN A 406 -14.84 3.85 19.73
N TYR A 407 -14.77 2.60 20.15
CA TYR A 407 -14.51 2.20 21.52
C TYR A 407 -13.18 1.49 21.64
N TYR A 408 -12.46 1.81 22.70
CA TYR A 408 -11.17 1.24 23.03
C TYR A 408 -11.14 0.74 24.48
N ASP A 409 -10.10 -0.04 24.77
CA ASP A 409 -9.58 -0.39 26.10
C ASP A 409 -10.45 -1.32 26.96
N ASP A 410 -11.76 -1.38 26.72
CA ASP A 410 -12.70 -2.31 27.35
C ASP A 410 -14.04 -2.40 26.59
N TYR A 411 -14.90 -3.30 27.03
CA TYR A 411 -16.19 -3.62 26.43
C TYR A 411 -17.36 -2.96 27.18
N ALA A 412 -17.16 -1.82 27.84
CA ALA A 412 -18.22 -1.08 28.54
C ALA A 412 -18.88 -0.06 27.61
N PHE A 413 -19.63 -0.55 26.62
CA PHE A 413 -20.39 0.28 25.67
C PHE A 413 -21.63 -0.47 25.16
N ALA A 414 -22.61 0.25 24.63
CA ALA A 414 -23.82 -0.34 24.06
C ALA A 414 -23.49 -1.18 22.80
N GLY A 415 -24.02 -2.40 22.71
CA GLY A 415 -23.73 -3.33 21.62
C GLY A 415 -22.51 -4.23 21.85
N ALA A 416 -21.73 -4.01 22.92
CA ALA A 416 -20.68 -4.92 23.32
C ALA A 416 -21.25 -6.28 23.82
N PRO A 417 -20.50 -7.39 23.69
CA PRO A 417 -20.98 -8.70 24.11
C PRO A 417 -21.13 -8.78 25.63
N SER A 418 -22.24 -9.39 26.08
CA SER A 418 -22.52 -9.64 27.51
C SER A 418 -21.86 -10.92 28.03
N SER A 419 -21.39 -11.80 27.14
CA SER A 419 -20.71 -13.05 27.47
C SER A 419 -19.46 -13.23 26.62
N PHE A 420 -18.37 -13.66 27.25
CA PHE A 420 -17.06 -13.86 26.62
C PHE A 420 -16.68 -15.34 26.65
N ALA A 421 -17.61 -16.20 26.25
CA ALA A 421 -17.36 -17.64 26.15
C ALA A 421 -16.39 -17.92 24.99
N ALA A 422 -15.60 -18.99 25.10
CA ALA A 422 -14.76 -19.44 24.00
C ALA A 422 -15.60 -19.64 22.73
N THR A 423 -15.04 -19.24 21.60
CA THR A 423 -15.65 -19.49 20.29
C THR A 423 -15.39 -20.95 19.88
N ALA A 424 -15.96 -21.38 18.76
CA ALA A 424 -15.64 -22.70 18.21
C ALA A 424 -14.18 -22.84 17.70
N THR A 425 -13.42 -21.74 17.65
CA THR A 425 -12.09 -21.67 17.04
C THR A 425 -10.99 -21.23 18.01
N ALA A 426 -11.31 -20.45 19.04
CA ALA A 426 -10.33 -19.90 19.97
C ALA A 426 -10.92 -19.50 21.34
N ASP A 427 -10.06 -19.54 22.35
CA ASP A 427 -10.34 -18.97 23.67
C ASP A 427 -10.30 -17.44 23.62
N ILE A 428 -11.20 -16.82 24.38
CA ILE A 428 -11.25 -15.37 24.56
C ILE A 428 -10.55 -15.03 25.87
N TYR A 429 -9.50 -14.20 25.78
CA TYR A 429 -8.69 -13.86 26.95
C TYR A 429 -9.12 -12.55 27.60
N TYR A 430 -9.35 -11.52 26.79
CA TYR A 430 -9.67 -10.18 27.29
C TYR A 430 -11.19 -9.96 27.45
N ASN A 431 -11.61 -9.40 28.58
CA ASN A 431 -12.99 -9.06 28.91
C ASN A 431 -13.06 -7.95 29.99
N ASN A 432 -14.26 -7.56 30.44
CA ASN A 432 -14.44 -6.51 31.45
C ASN A 432 -14.16 -6.94 32.90
N SER A 433 -14.19 -8.24 33.20
CA SER A 433 -14.18 -8.78 34.56
C SER A 433 -12.80 -9.27 35.02
N THR A 434 -12.01 -9.87 34.13
CA THR A 434 -10.70 -10.46 34.45
C THR A 434 -9.54 -9.59 33.95
N GLN A 435 -9.49 -9.32 32.64
CA GLN A 435 -8.40 -8.59 32.00
C GLN A 435 -8.92 -7.73 30.86
N LYS A 436 -8.85 -6.41 31.00
CA LYS A 436 -9.30 -5.46 29.97
C LYS A 436 -8.30 -5.38 28.80
N PRO A 437 -8.77 -5.25 27.55
CA PRO A 437 -7.94 -5.10 26.36
C PRO A 437 -7.37 -3.68 26.21
N LYS A 438 -6.57 -3.22 27.19
CA LYS A 438 -5.99 -1.87 27.20
C LYS A 438 -5.13 -1.61 25.95
N GLY A 439 -5.34 -0.45 25.32
CA GLY A 439 -4.67 -0.02 24.10
C GLY A 439 -5.30 -0.52 22.80
N MET A 440 -6.25 -1.47 22.86
CA MET A 440 -6.84 -2.10 21.67
C MET A 440 -8.20 -1.49 21.31
N PRO A 441 -8.58 -1.44 20.02
CA PRO A 441 -9.97 -1.19 19.61
C PRO A 441 -10.85 -2.34 20.10
N THR A 442 -12.05 -2.04 20.58
CA THR A 442 -12.96 -3.07 21.14
C THR A 442 -14.32 -3.09 20.46
N GLY A 443 -14.73 -1.99 19.83
CA GLY A 443 -15.91 -1.96 18.99
C GLY A 443 -16.16 -0.60 18.37
N SER A 444 -17.23 -0.52 17.61
CA SER A 444 -17.66 0.69 16.93
C SER A 444 -19.18 0.73 16.76
N TRP A 445 -19.67 1.92 16.45
CA TRP A 445 -21.01 2.16 15.94
C TRP A 445 -20.89 3.06 14.72
N THR A 446 -21.50 2.69 13.60
CA THR A 446 -21.48 3.45 12.34
C THR A 446 -22.91 3.73 11.90
N ARG A 447 -23.24 5.00 11.65
CA ARG A 447 -24.61 5.40 11.27
C ARG A 447 -25.00 4.85 9.91
N THR A 448 -26.24 4.38 9.81
CA THR A 448 -26.89 4.07 8.53
C THR A 448 -27.49 5.35 7.93
N LEU A 449 -27.10 5.73 6.72
CA LEU A 449 -27.47 7.02 6.11
C LEU A 449 -28.77 6.93 5.31
N THR A 450 -29.89 6.70 5.99
CA THR A 450 -31.23 6.61 5.36
C THR A 450 -32.03 7.90 5.43
N GLY A 451 -31.73 8.77 6.40
CA GLY A 451 -32.38 10.08 6.52
C GLY A 451 -31.92 10.86 7.75
N ILE A 452 -32.05 12.19 7.69
CA ILE A 452 -31.52 13.10 8.71
C ILE A 452 -32.11 12.87 10.12
N SER A 453 -33.36 12.41 10.19
CA SER A 453 -34.09 12.09 11.44
C SER A 453 -34.03 10.61 11.85
N GLN A 454 -33.30 9.78 11.09
CA GLN A 454 -33.09 8.36 11.40
C GLN A 454 -31.73 8.18 12.07
N TYR A 455 -31.69 7.45 13.19
CA TYR A 455 -30.51 7.33 14.06
C TYR A 455 -29.97 5.90 14.16
N ASP A 456 -30.48 4.99 13.33
CA ASP A 456 -30.00 3.62 13.32
C ASP A 456 -28.56 3.55 12.83
N GLY A 457 -27.84 2.52 13.29
CA GLY A 457 -26.47 2.28 12.88
C GLY A 457 -26.02 0.87 13.22
N GLU A 458 -24.98 0.45 12.52
CA GLU A 458 -24.35 -0.85 12.65
C GLU A 458 -23.35 -0.82 13.80
N THR A 459 -23.52 -1.70 14.78
CA THR A 459 -22.54 -1.95 15.84
C THR A 459 -21.57 -3.03 15.44
N ALA A 460 -20.31 -2.91 15.85
CA ALA A 460 -19.31 -3.95 15.70
C ALA A 460 -18.49 -4.12 16.99
N TYR A 461 -17.92 -5.31 17.18
CA TYR A 461 -16.95 -5.57 18.25
C TYR A 461 -15.89 -6.58 17.81
N VAL A 462 -14.73 -6.51 18.46
CA VAL A 462 -13.61 -7.42 18.23
C VAL A 462 -13.18 -8.05 19.55
N LEU A 463 -13.02 -9.38 19.56
CA LEU A 463 -12.55 -10.12 20.74
C LEU A 463 -11.16 -10.71 20.49
N TYR A 464 -10.36 -10.75 21.55
CA TYR A 464 -8.93 -11.03 21.46
C TYR A 464 -8.48 -12.23 22.29
N ASP A 465 -7.51 -12.97 21.77
CA ASP A 465 -6.81 -14.02 22.51
C ASP A 465 -5.70 -13.46 23.41
N VAL A 466 -4.97 -14.34 24.11
CA VAL A 466 -3.89 -13.98 25.03
C VAL A 466 -2.71 -13.27 24.36
N LYS A 467 -2.57 -13.40 23.03
CA LYS A 467 -1.54 -12.72 22.22
C LYS A 467 -2.07 -11.42 21.61
N SER A 468 -3.24 -10.96 22.02
CA SER A 468 -3.89 -9.75 21.49
C SER A 468 -4.24 -9.84 20.00
N ARG A 469 -4.50 -11.06 19.49
CA ARG A 469 -4.93 -11.27 18.11
C ARG A 469 -6.46 -11.32 18.05
N ALA A 470 -7.05 -10.70 17.02
CA ALA A 470 -8.49 -10.65 16.82
C ALA A 470 -9.03 -12.04 16.43
N VAL A 471 -9.67 -12.73 17.37
CA VAL A 471 -10.20 -14.10 17.16
C VAL A 471 -11.70 -14.14 16.88
N CYS A 472 -12.40 -13.02 17.09
CA CYS A 472 -13.80 -12.85 16.71
C CYS A 472 -13.98 -11.41 16.21
N ASN A 473 -14.57 -11.26 15.03
CA ASN A 473 -15.07 -9.99 14.52
C ASN A 473 -16.57 -10.13 14.32
N TYR A 474 -17.34 -9.23 14.93
CA TYR A 474 -18.79 -9.19 14.81
C TYR A 474 -19.22 -7.85 14.24
N SER A 475 -20.13 -7.88 13.27
CA SER A 475 -20.84 -6.71 12.75
C SER A 475 -22.35 -6.99 12.77
N SER A 476 -23.14 -6.06 13.29
CA SER A 476 -24.59 -6.09 13.10
C SER A 476 -24.95 -5.50 11.74
N ASN A 477 -26.07 -5.92 11.15
CA ASN A 477 -26.61 -5.32 9.93
C ASN A 477 -27.89 -4.50 10.18
N ASN A 478 -28.26 -3.71 9.18
CA ASN A 478 -29.43 -2.82 9.15
C ASN A 478 -30.79 -3.53 9.30
N PHE A 479 -30.81 -4.86 9.27
CA PHE A 479 -32.01 -5.69 9.42
C PHE A 479 -32.10 -6.36 10.80
N GLY A 480 -31.27 -5.92 11.75
CA GLY A 480 -31.30 -6.35 13.15
C GLY A 480 -30.68 -7.73 13.38
N LYS A 481 -29.75 -8.15 12.51
CA LYS A 481 -28.95 -9.38 12.62
C LYS A 481 -27.46 -9.08 12.40
N TYR A 482 -26.68 -10.05 11.92
CA TYR A 482 -25.22 -9.96 12.00
C TYR A 482 -24.47 -10.80 10.97
N THR A 483 -23.20 -10.44 10.83
CA THR A 483 -22.13 -11.30 10.36
C THR A 483 -21.08 -11.43 11.48
N GLN A 484 -20.62 -12.65 11.73
CA GLN A 484 -19.56 -12.93 12.69
C GLN A 484 -18.50 -13.80 12.05
N VAL A 485 -17.23 -13.44 12.21
CA VAL A 485 -16.07 -14.21 11.73
C VAL A 485 -15.20 -14.60 12.92
N ASP A 486 -15.14 -15.90 13.20
CA ASP A 486 -14.31 -16.47 14.25
C ASP A 486 -13.06 -17.13 13.64
N THR A 487 -11.86 -16.73 14.09
CA THR A 487 -10.59 -17.19 13.50
C THR A 487 -9.70 -17.90 14.52
N GLN A 488 -9.25 -19.10 14.14
CA GLN A 488 -8.21 -19.84 14.85
C GLN A 488 -6.85 -19.52 14.23
N TYR A 489 -5.85 -19.23 15.05
CA TYR A 489 -4.49 -18.99 14.58
C TYR A 489 -3.48 -20.00 15.13
N ASP A 490 -2.43 -20.29 14.35
CA ASP A 490 -1.25 -21.00 14.82
C ASP A 490 -0.39 -20.12 15.76
N PHE A 491 0.75 -20.63 16.26
CA PHE A 491 1.59 -19.84 17.17
C PHE A 491 2.17 -18.57 16.52
N SER A 492 2.49 -18.61 15.22
CA SER A 492 3.03 -17.47 14.45
C SER A 492 1.97 -16.47 13.97
N GLY A 493 0.68 -16.77 14.17
CA GLY A 493 -0.42 -15.90 13.78
C GLY A 493 -1.17 -16.34 12.53
N LYS A 494 -0.83 -17.47 11.88
CA LYS A 494 -1.46 -17.95 10.63
C LYS A 494 -2.84 -18.52 10.85
N PRO A 495 -3.89 -18.11 10.12
CA PRO A 495 -5.23 -18.64 10.30
C PRO A 495 -5.20 -20.11 9.92
N LEU A 496 -5.65 -20.98 10.81
CA LEU A 496 -5.82 -22.41 10.55
C LEU A 496 -7.26 -22.73 10.16
N LYS A 497 -8.20 -21.95 10.71
CA LYS A 497 -9.63 -22.11 10.50
C LYS A 497 -10.33 -20.77 10.67
N ALA A 498 -11.29 -20.47 9.80
CA ALA A 498 -12.21 -19.36 9.96
C ALA A 498 -13.65 -19.87 9.84
N ILE A 499 -14.54 -19.42 10.74
CA ILE A 499 -15.98 -19.71 10.66
C ILE A 499 -16.70 -18.39 10.48
N THR A 500 -17.47 -18.26 9.40
CA THR A 500 -18.35 -17.11 9.20
C THR A 500 -19.79 -17.54 9.47
N LEU A 501 -20.47 -16.81 10.35
CA LEU A 501 -21.90 -16.93 10.62
C LEU A 501 -22.58 -15.69 10.07
N HIS A 502 -23.50 -15.86 9.13
CA HIS A 502 -24.22 -14.76 8.52
C HIS A 502 -25.72 -14.96 8.66
N ARG A 503 -26.42 -13.90 9.09
CA ARG A 503 -27.87 -13.89 9.11
C ARG A 503 -28.38 -12.51 8.72
N ARG A 504 -29.23 -12.47 7.69
CA ARG A 504 -29.90 -11.22 7.26
C ARG A 504 -31.00 -10.78 8.22
N SER A 505 -31.93 -11.66 8.59
CA SER A 505 -33.09 -11.28 9.43
C SER A 505 -33.56 -12.41 10.35
N THR A 506 -34.45 -12.11 11.31
CA THR A 506 -35.02 -13.13 12.21
C THR A 506 -35.78 -14.21 11.45
N ALA A 507 -36.42 -13.87 10.33
CA ALA A 507 -37.20 -14.81 9.52
C ALA A 507 -36.34 -15.78 8.70
N MET A 508 -35.05 -15.48 8.50
CA MET A 508 -34.15 -16.30 7.69
C MET A 508 -33.25 -17.17 8.54
N ALA A 509 -32.90 -18.35 7.99
CA ALA A 509 -31.91 -19.23 8.56
C ALA A 509 -30.51 -18.59 8.51
N GLU A 510 -29.69 -18.93 9.49
CA GLU A 510 -28.27 -18.57 9.49
C GLU A 510 -27.53 -19.40 8.44
N VAL A 511 -26.65 -18.74 7.69
CA VAL A 511 -25.68 -19.38 6.80
C VAL A 511 -24.36 -19.46 7.53
N LYS A 512 -23.83 -20.67 7.67
CA LYS A 512 -22.50 -20.90 8.23
C LYS A 512 -21.55 -21.27 7.11
N THR A 513 -20.41 -20.61 7.01
CA THR A 513 -19.28 -21.11 6.22
C THR A 513 -18.11 -21.46 7.12
N THR A 514 -17.37 -22.50 6.75
CA THR A 514 -16.15 -22.92 7.45
C THR A 514 -15.03 -23.01 6.44
N GLN A 515 -13.93 -22.33 6.72
CA GLN A 515 -12.72 -22.35 5.93
C GLN A 515 -11.59 -22.98 6.73
N THR A 516 -10.78 -23.82 6.11
CA THR A 516 -9.56 -24.38 6.71
C THR A 516 -8.37 -24.14 5.81
N PHE A 517 -7.22 -23.87 6.45
CA PHE A 517 -5.99 -23.49 5.77
C PHE A 517 -4.86 -24.42 6.23
N GLU A 518 -4.19 -25.03 5.27
CA GLU A 518 -3.03 -25.89 5.48
C GLU A 518 -1.80 -25.23 4.85
N TYR A 519 -0.67 -25.24 5.54
CA TYR A 519 0.56 -24.58 5.11
C TYR A 519 1.67 -25.60 4.86
N THR A 520 2.59 -25.27 3.95
CA THR A 520 3.85 -26.00 3.81
C THR A 520 4.72 -25.79 5.06
N PRO A 521 5.73 -26.64 5.29
CA PRO A 521 6.71 -26.42 6.35
C PRO A 521 7.41 -25.03 6.32
N GLN A 522 7.47 -24.40 5.16
CA GLN A 522 7.99 -23.05 4.90
C GLN A 522 6.92 -21.95 4.99
N ASP A 523 5.78 -22.20 5.65
CA ASP A 523 4.72 -21.23 5.92
C ASP A 523 3.97 -20.69 4.68
N ARG A 524 4.06 -21.34 3.51
CA ARG A 524 3.28 -20.99 2.30
C ARG A 524 1.96 -21.76 2.29
N LEU A 525 0.86 -21.23 1.77
CA LEU A 525 -0.40 -21.98 1.76
C LEU A 525 -0.31 -23.13 0.80
N LEU A 526 -0.51 -24.32 1.34
CA LEU A 526 -0.64 -25.54 0.60
C LEU A 526 -2.09 -25.75 0.15
N ARG A 527 -3.06 -25.55 1.04
CA ARG A 527 -4.46 -25.88 0.74
C ARG A 527 -5.44 -24.98 1.46
N HIS A 528 -6.49 -24.58 0.74
CA HIS A 528 -7.63 -23.83 1.24
C HIS A 528 -8.92 -24.57 0.93
N ARG A 529 -9.66 -24.93 1.98
CA ARG A 529 -10.94 -25.63 1.89
C ARG A 529 -12.08 -24.74 2.36
N HIS A 530 -13.28 -25.00 1.86
CA HIS A 530 -14.48 -24.28 2.21
C HIS A 530 -15.68 -25.23 2.35
N GLN A 531 -16.53 -24.97 3.32
CA GLN A 531 -17.74 -25.73 3.57
C GLN A 531 -18.90 -24.77 3.84
N VAL A 532 -20.05 -25.01 3.22
CA VAL A 532 -21.31 -24.28 3.49
C VAL A 532 -22.21 -25.17 4.34
N ASN A 533 -22.65 -24.66 5.49
CA ASN A 533 -23.48 -25.37 6.47
C ASN A 533 -22.90 -26.76 6.78
N ASN A 534 -23.67 -27.81 6.52
CA ASN A 534 -23.26 -29.21 6.67
C ASN A 534 -23.11 -29.92 5.31
N LEU A 535 -22.98 -29.16 4.22
CA LEU A 535 -22.72 -29.73 2.89
C LEU A 535 -21.30 -30.32 2.82
N PRO A 536 -20.97 -31.14 1.81
CA PRO A 536 -19.61 -31.61 1.61
C PRO A 536 -18.59 -30.46 1.57
N GLU A 537 -17.43 -30.68 2.17
CA GLU A 537 -16.30 -29.76 2.08
C GLU A 537 -15.73 -29.76 0.66
N GLU A 538 -15.42 -28.58 0.15
CA GLU A 538 -14.86 -28.35 -1.18
C GLU A 538 -13.42 -27.82 -1.05
N VAL A 539 -12.52 -28.30 -1.90
CA VAL A 539 -11.17 -27.74 -2.01
C VAL A 539 -11.24 -26.54 -2.95
N LEU A 540 -11.22 -25.33 -2.40
CA LEU A 540 -11.17 -24.12 -3.22
C LEU A 540 -9.84 -24.04 -3.97
N SER A 541 -8.72 -24.26 -3.28
CA SER A 541 -7.41 -24.31 -3.92
C SER A 541 -6.42 -25.24 -3.24
N GLU A 542 -5.55 -25.85 -4.06
CA GLU A 542 -4.31 -26.51 -3.62
C GLU A 542 -3.15 -25.96 -4.43
N ASN A 543 -2.18 -25.35 -3.75
CA ASN A 543 -1.06 -24.65 -4.36
C ASN A 543 0.23 -25.47 -4.28
N ARG A 544 1.05 -25.36 -5.32
CA ARG A 544 2.42 -25.86 -5.35
C ARG A 544 3.35 -24.73 -5.75
N TYR A 545 4.54 -24.73 -5.18
CA TYR A 545 5.52 -23.67 -5.37
C TYR A 545 6.77 -24.24 -6.04
N ASN A 546 7.45 -23.43 -6.84
CA ASN A 546 8.75 -23.80 -7.38
C ASN A 546 9.85 -23.70 -6.30
N GLU A 547 11.09 -24.05 -6.64
CA GLU A 547 12.23 -24.00 -5.71
C GLU A 547 12.53 -22.57 -5.21
N LEU A 548 12.13 -21.55 -5.96
CA LEU A 548 12.25 -20.13 -5.56
C LEU A 548 11.09 -19.66 -4.66
N GLY A 549 10.10 -20.51 -4.38
CA GLY A 549 8.96 -20.19 -3.54
C GLY A 549 7.82 -19.45 -4.26
N GLN A 550 7.86 -19.33 -5.59
CA GLN A 550 6.80 -18.73 -6.39
C GLN A 550 5.69 -19.74 -6.67
N LEU A 551 4.42 -19.31 -6.70
CA LEU A 551 3.29 -20.18 -7.06
C LEU A 551 3.53 -20.74 -8.45
N TRP A 552 3.53 -22.05 -8.61
CA TRP A 552 3.81 -22.68 -9.90
C TRP A 552 2.57 -23.39 -10.45
N ILE A 553 1.82 -24.05 -9.58
CA ILE A 553 0.60 -24.77 -9.92
C ILE A 553 -0.46 -24.44 -8.87
N LYS A 554 -1.68 -24.15 -9.30
CA LYS A 554 -2.85 -24.06 -8.43
C LYS A 554 -3.95 -24.97 -8.98
N LYS A 555 -4.31 -26.00 -8.22
CA LYS A 555 -5.51 -26.79 -8.49
C LYS A 555 -6.71 -26.06 -7.91
N VAL A 556 -7.81 -25.94 -8.65
CA VAL A 556 -8.99 -25.16 -8.26
C VAL A 556 -10.26 -26.01 -8.35
N GLY A 557 -11.06 -25.98 -7.28
CA GLY A 557 -12.35 -26.63 -7.15
C GLY A 557 -12.32 -28.15 -7.05
N GLY A 558 -13.41 -28.75 -6.58
CA GLY A 558 -13.58 -30.20 -6.42
C GLY A 558 -12.83 -30.77 -5.21
N VAL A 559 -12.13 -31.88 -5.44
CA VAL A 559 -11.33 -32.58 -4.43
C VAL A 559 -9.86 -32.64 -4.87
N VAL A 560 -8.95 -32.86 -3.93
CA VAL A 560 -7.48 -32.85 -4.16
C VAL A 560 -7.04 -33.67 -5.38
N ASP A 561 -7.59 -34.86 -5.53
CA ASP A 561 -7.22 -35.82 -6.58
C ASP A 561 -8.00 -35.63 -7.89
N ASN A 562 -9.07 -34.83 -7.87
CA ASN A 562 -9.90 -34.57 -9.03
C ASN A 562 -10.35 -33.10 -9.04
N PRO A 563 -9.42 -32.17 -9.33
CA PRO A 563 -9.74 -30.76 -9.38
C PRO A 563 -10.56 -30.41 -10.63
N LEU A 564 -11.32 -29.31 -10.59
CA LEU A 564 -12.06 -28.85 -11.78
C LEU A 564 -11.14 -28.20 -12.82
N GLN A 565 -10.08 -27.53 -12.34
CA GLN A 565 -9.03 -26.91 -13.16
C GLN A 565 -7.66 -27.05 -12.50
N VAL A 566 -6.62 -27.10 -13.32
CA VAL A 566 -5.22 -26.91 -12.92
C VAL A 566 -4.76 -25.61 -13.56
N VAL A 567 -4.11 -24.75 -12.79
CA VAL A 567 -3.64 -23.44 -13.24
C VAL A 567 -2.14 -23.38 -13.09
N ASP A 568 -1.43 -23.42 -14.21
CA ASP A 568 0.02 -23.37 -14.29
C ASP A 568 0.50 -21.94 -14.54
N TYR A 569 1.50 -21.50 -13.78
CA TYR A 569 2.05 -20.16 -13.90
C TYR A 569 3.48 -20.20 -14.44
N GLY A 570 3.81 -19.24 -15.29
CA GLY A 570 5.17 -19.01 -15.77
C GLY A 570 5.64 -17.58 -15.56
N TYR A 571 6.94 -17.42 -15.30
CA TYR A 571 7.54 -16.15 -14.88
C TYR A 571 8.79 -15.79 -15.68
N THR A 572 9.00 -14.49 -15.87
CA THR A 572 10.28 -13.95 -16.34
C THR A 572 11.33 -14.07 -15.25
N VAL A 573 12.61 -13.90 -15.60
CA VAL A 573 13.68 -13.82 -14.58
C VAL A 573 13.53 -12.61 -13.66
N ARG A 574 12.81 -11.59 -14.13
CA ARG A 574 12.39 -10.43 -13.34
C ARG A 574 11.12 -10.70 -12.54
N GLY A 575 10.63 -11.93 -12.45
CA GLY A 575 9.46 -12.32 -11.65
C GLY A 575 8.12 -11.80 -12.18
N TRP A 576 8.06 -11.27 -13.40
CA TRP A 576 6.80 -10.87 -14.02
C TRP A 576 6.05 -12.09 -14.52
N LEU A 577 4.71 -12.05 -14.46
CA LEU A 577 3.88 -13.10 -15.05
C LEU A 577 4.11 -13.13 -16.57
N LYS A 578 4.44 -14.31 -17.08
CA LYS A 578 4.70 -14.58 -18.51
C LYS A 578 3.58 -15.40 -19.12
N ALA A 579 3.00 -16.33 -18.36
CA ALA A 579 1.89 -17.15 -18.82
C ALA A 579 1.01 -17.69 -17.70
N ILE A 580 -0.27 -17.90 -18.02
CA ILE A 580 -1.20 -18.77 -17.29
C ILE A 580 -1.57 -19.90 -18.25
N ASN A 581 -1.41 -21.14 -17.79
CA ASN A 581 -1.55 -22.36 -18.58
C ASN A 581 -0.73 -22.27 -19.88
N PRO A 582 0.62 -22.24 -19.81
CA PRO A 582 1.44 -22.18 -21.02
C PRO A 582 1.18 -23.41 -21.91
N ASP A 583 0.92 -23.16 -23.19
CA ASP A 583 0.66 -24.20 -24.20
C ASP A 583 1.97 -24.96 -24.47
N THR A 584 2.21 -26.04 -23.74
CA THR A 584 3.35 -26.94 -23.98
C THR A 584 3.03 -27.87 -25.15
N SER A 585 4.03 -28.31 -25.91
CA SER A 585 3.86 -29.14 -27.12
C SER A 585 3.34 -30.58 -26.87
N GLY A 586 2.67 -30.84 -25.75
CA GLY A 586 1.98 -32.09 -25.42
C GLY A 586 0.53 -31.83 -24.99
N PRO A 587 -0.35 -32.85 -25.07
CA PRO A 587 -1.72 -32.71 -24.57
C PRO A 587 -1.68 -32.34 -23.07
N PRO A 588 -2.46 -31.34 -22.63
CA PRO A 588 -2.51 -30.98 -21.22
C PRO A 588 -2.95 -32.20 -20.40
N PRO A 589 -2.35 -32.44 -19.22
CA PRO A 589 -2.85 -33.48 -18.33
C PRO A 589 -4.30 -33.13 -17.94
N PRO A 590 -5.25 -34.07 -17.96
CA PRO A 590 -6.63 -33.78 -17.57
C PRO A 590 -6.72 -33.23 -16.14
N PRO A 591 -7.64 -32.28 -15.86
CA PRO A 591 -8.66 -31.73 -16.77
C PRO A 591 -8.08 -30.75 -17.81
N ASN A 592 -8.73 -30.64 -18.97
CA ASN A 592 -8.35 -29.64 -19.99
C ASN A 592 -8.51 -28.22 -19.41
N ASP A 593 -7.54 -27.34 -19.69
CA ASP A 593 -7.62 -25.95 -19.23
C ASP A 593 -8.71 -25.18 -19.98
N LEU A 594 -9.47 -24.37 -19.26
CA LEU A 594 -10.54 -23.54 -19.81
C LEU A 594 -10.04 -22.19 -20.32
N PHE A 595 -8.88 -21.74 -19.85
CA PHE A 595 -8.32 -20.44 -20.15
C PHE A 595 -6.79 -20.50 -20.24
N TYR A 596 -6.25 -19.80 -21.23
CA TYR A 596 -4.82 -19.66 -21.50
C TYR A 596 -4.50 -18.17 -21.61
N LEU A 597 -3.38 -17.73 -21.03
CA LEU A 597 -2.89 -16.36 -21.13
C LEU A 597 -1.39 -16.36 -21.37
N ARG A 598 -0.92 -15.47 -22.26
CA ARG A 598 0.50 -15.19 -22.47
C ARG A 598 0.73 -13.68 -22.49
N LEU A 599 1.75 -13.25 -21.77
CA LEU A 599 2.20 -11.86 -21.68
C LEU A 599 3.62 -11.77 -22.25
N ASN A 600 3.83 -10.88 -23.23
CA ASN A 600 5.15 -10.56 -23.76
C ASN A 600 5.50 -9.10 -23.45
N TYR A 601 6.75 -8.86 -23.06
CA TYR A 601 7.30 -7.56 -22.65
C TYR A 601 8.43 -7.14 -23.60
N SER A 602 9.66 -7.59 -23.32
CA SER A 602 10.86 -7.36 -24.13
C SER A 602 10.95 -8.27 -25.35
N THR A 603 9.97 -9.14 -25.55
CA THR A 603 9.81 -9.99 -26.74
C THR A 603 8.52 -9.62 -27.47
N ALA A 604 8.49 -9.78 -28.79
CA ALA A 604 7.29 -9.55 -29.60
C ALA A 604 7.18 -10.63 -30.68
N GLU A 605 5.99 -11.21 -30.84
CA GLU A 605 5.71 -12.27 -31.82
C GLU A 605 4.47 -11.97 -32.67
N GLY A 606 4.52 -12.23 -33.98
CA GLY A 606 3.39 -12.11 -34.92
C GLY A 606 3.68 -11.24 -36.16
N ASP A 607 2.82 -11.34 -37.16
CA ASP A 607 2.79 -10.59 -38.42
C ASP A 607 1.40 -9.89 -38.54
N PRO A 608 1.25 -8.65 -39.05
CA PRO A 608 2.27 -7.67 -39.43
C PRO A 608 2.61 -6.64 -38.35
N ALA A 609 3.89 -6.26 -38.36
CA ALA A 609 4.66 -5.43 -37.42
C ALA A 609 4.87 -6.05 -36.01
N PRO A 610 6.12 -6.32 -35.57
CA PRO A 610 6.34 -6.71 -34.18
C PRO A 610 5.87 -5.57 -33.27
N ALA A 611 5.12 -5.89 -32.21
CA ALA A 611 4.86 -4.94 -31.14
C ALA A 611 6.17 -4.26 -30.71
N VAL A 612 6.10 -2.99 -30.30
CA VAL A 612 7.29 -2.30 -29.78
C VAL A 612 7.64 -2.96 -28.46
N GLN A 613 8.79 -3.64 -28.42
CA GLN A 613 9.33 -4.29 -27.22
C GLN A 613 9.37 -3.27 -26.07
N GLN A 614 8.97 -3.73 -24.89
CA GLN A 614 8.91 -2.94 -23.69
C GLN A 614 9.87 -3.51 -22.65
N TYR A 615 10.78 -2.68 -22.17
CA TYR A 615 11.83 -3.06 -21.21
C TYR A 615 11.54 -2.55 -19.81
N ASN A 616 10.64 -1.57 -19.68
CA ASN A 616 10.24 -0.94 -18.42
C ASN A 616 9.08 -1.67 -17.70
N GLY A 617 8.64 -2.82 -18.24
CA GLY A 617 7.57 -3.63 -17.67
C GLY A 617 6.16 -3.37 -18.23
N ASN A 618 5.98 -2.38 -19.12
CA ASN A 618 4.77 -2.31 -19.94
C ASN A 618 4.58 -3.62 -20.72
N ILE A 619 3.33 -4.04 -20.90
CA ILE A 619 3.03 -5.25 -21.67
C ILE A 619 2.99 -4.87 -23.15
N ALA A 620 3.87 -5.46 -23.95
CA ALA A 620 3.89 -5.25 -25.39
C ALA A 620 2.75 -6.02 -26.08
N GLN A 621 2.48 -7.25 -25.60
CA GLN A 621 1.42 -8.10 -26.14
C GLN A 621 0.74 -8.95 -25.06
N VAL A 622 -0.58 -9.09 -25.19
CA VAL A 622 -1.39 -10.08 -24.47
C VAL A 622 -1.96 -11.05 -25.49
N SER A 623 -1.82 -12.36 -25.28
CA SER A 623 -2.52 -13.39 -26.06
C SER A 623 -3.34 -14.27 -25.13
N TRP A 624 -4.55 -14.65 -25.53
CA TRP A 624 -5.41 -15.53 -24.75
C TRP A 624 -6.18 -16.48 -25.63
N LYS A 625 -6.62 -17.60 -25.04
CA LYS A 625 -7.46 -18.61 -25.68
C LYS A 625 -8.39 -19.18 -24.61
N THR A 626 -9.64 -19.40 -24.98
CA THR A 626 -10.66 -20.03 -24.14
C THR A 626 -11.05 -21.38 -24.73
N ALA A 627 -11.38 -22.35 -23.88
CA ALA A 627 -11.73 -23.71 -24.33
C ALA A 627 -13.09 -23.78 -25.05
N SER A 628 -13.84 -22.69 -25.04
CA SER A 628 -15.14 -22.58 -25.67
C SER A 628 -15.09 -22.67 -27.20
N ASP A 629 -14.15 -21.97 -27.83
CA ASP A 629 -13.94 -21.99 -29.28
C ASP A 629 -12.52 -22.37 -29.70
N GLY A 630 -11.58 -22.43 -28.74
CA GLY A 630 -10.19 -22.80 -28.96
C GLY A 630 -9.41 -21.82 -29.83
N GLN A 631 -9.93 -20.60 -30.06
CA GLN A 631 -9.30 -19.60 -30.94
C GLN A 631 -8.32 -18.74 -30.15
N TRP A 632 -7.12 -18.53 -30.70
CA TRP A 632 -6.16 -17.59 -30.13
C TRP A 632 -6.57 -16.17 -30.47
N ARG A 633 -6.59 -15.31 -29.47
CA ARG A 633 -6.81 -13.87 -29.61
C ARG A 633 -5.61 -13.14 -29.05
N LYS A 634 -5.29 -11.99 -29.61
CA LYS A 634 -4.10 -11.22 -29.22
C LYS A 634 -4.34 -9.74 -29.35
N TYR A 635 -3.79 -8.97 -28.42
CA TYR A 635 -3.60 -7.53 -28.55
C TYR A 635 -2.12 -7.19 -28.67
N HIS A 636 -1.83 -6.25 -29.57
CA HIS A 636 -0.56 -5.53 -29.66
C HIS A 636 -0.74 -4.12 -29.13
N TYR A 637 -0.01 -3.78 -28.08
CA TYR A 637 -0.10 -2.48 -27.47
C TYR A 637 0.99 -1.55 -27.97
N ARG A 638 0.65 -0.27 -28.10
CA ARG A 638 1.60 0.82 -28.28
C ARG A 638 1.35 1.87 -27.23
N TYR A 639 2.42 2.45 -26.72
CA TYR A 639 2.39 3.48 -25.71
C TYR A 639 3.10 4.71 -26.25
N ASP A 640 2.72 5.87 -25.72
CA ASP A 640 3.53 7.07 -25.86
C ASP A 640 4.70 7.04 -24.87
N ASN A 641 5.55 8.06 -24.91
CA ASN A 641 6.76 8.12 -24.10
C ASN A 641 6.50 8.47 -22.62
N LEU A 642 5.23 8.69 -22.25
CA LEU A 642 4.73 8.84 -20.89
C LEU A 642 4.04 7.55 -20.39
N ASN A 643 4.14 6.45 -21.15
CA ASN A 643 3.52 5.15 -20.89
C ASN A 643 1.98 5.16 -20.95
N ARG A 644 1.36 6.07 -21.69
CA ARG A 644 -0.09 6.08 -21.93
C ARG A 644 -0.41 5.25 -23.17
N LEU A 645 -1.48 4.45 -23.13
CA LEU A 645 -1.89 3.56 -24.22
C LEU A 645 -2.30 4.36 -25.45
N LEU A 646 -1.58 4.24 -26.57
CA LEU A 646 -1.94 4.86 -27.84
C LEU A 646 -2.80 3.95 -28.72
N SER A 647 -2.58 2.64 -28.67
CA SER A 647 -3.37 1.70 -29.44
C SER A 647 -3.37 0.30 -28.85
N ALA A 648 -4.46 -0.43 -29.02
CA ALA A 648 -4.56 -1.86 -28.86
C ALA A 648 -5.03 -2.48 -30.18
N ASN A 649 -4.15 -3.23 -30.86
CA ASN A 649 -4.44 -3.82 -32.17
C ASN A 649 -4.73 -5.31 -32.03
N TYR A 650 -5.94 -5.70 -32.39
CA TYR A 650 -6.52 -7.02 -32.20
C TYR A 650 -6.18 -7.98 -33.35
N GLN A 651 -5.86 -9.22 -32.98
CA GLN A 651 -5.67 -10.33 -33.89
C GLN A 651 -6.43 -11.57 -33.42
N LYS A 652 -6.81 -12.42 -34.37
CA LYS A 652 -7.39 -13.75 -34.14
C LYS A 652 -6.64 -14.78 -34.95
N ASN A 653 -6.20 -15.87 -34.32
CA ASN A 653 -5.33 -16.90 -34.92
C ASN A 653 -4.13 -16.31 -35.68
N TYR A 654 -3.54 -15.26 -35.11
CA TYR A 654 -2.43 -14.51 -35.71
C TYR A 654 -2.79 -13.70 -36.97
N ASP A 655 -4.05 -13.70 -37.42
CA ASP A 655 -4.54 -12.81 -38.48
C ASP A 655 -4.97 -11.45 -37.88
N ALA A 656 -4.53 -10.37 -38.51
CA ALA A 656 -4.94 -9.01 -38.15
C ALA A 656 -6.37 -8.72 -38.67
N THR A 657 -7.37 -9.09 -37.88
CA THR A 657 -8.78 -8.86 -38.21
C THR A 657 -9.25 -7.44 -37.89
N SER A 658 -8.54 -6.75 -36.99
CA SER A 658 -8.89 -5.41 -36.50
C SER A 658 -10.26 -5.33 -35.79
N ALA A 659 -10.82 -6.48 -35.38
CA ALA A 659 -12.22 -6.60 -34.91
C ALA A 659 -12.53 -5.84 -33.62
N TYR A 660 -11.53 -5.65 -32.75
CA TYR A 660 -11.66 -5.00 -31.45
C TYR A 660 -10.56 -3.97 -31.21
N ASP A 661 -10.10 -3.30 -32.27
CA ASP A 661 -9.03 -2.30 -32.17
C ASP A 661 -9.48 -1.07 -31.36
N GLU A 662 -8.52 -0.47 -30.65
CA GLU A 662 -8.66 0.87 -30.06
C GLU A 662 -7.46 1.75 -30.44
N GLN A 663 -7.71 3.03 -30.71
CA GLN A 663 -6.67 4.06 -30.91
C GLN A 663 -7.04 5.36 -30.20
N LEU A 664 -6.08 5.94 -29.47
CA LEU A 664 -6.31 7.08 -28.57
C LEU A 664 -5.34 8.23 -28.81
N THR A 665 -5.79 9.44 -28.49
CA THR A 665 -4.94 10.63 -28.37
C THR A 665 -5.20 11.33 -27.04
N TYR A 666 -4.22 12.12 -26.57
CA TYR A 666 -4.26 12.75 -25.25
C TYR A 666 -3.79 14.20 -25.28
N ASP A 667 -4.35 15.01 -24.38
CA ASP A 667 -3.77 16.31 -24.05
C ASP A 667 -2.54 16.17 -23.12
N LYS A 668 -2.02 17.30 -22.62
CA LYS A 668 -0.83 17.31 -21.76
C LYS A 668 -1.02 16.71 -20.36
N ASN A 669 -2.24 16.75 -19.81
CA ASN A 669 -2.59 16.12 -18.52
C ASN A 669 -3.07 14.67 -18.70
N GLY A 670 -3.15 14.17 -19.93
CA GLY A 670 -3.68 12.83 -20.19
C GLY A 670 -5.20 12.76 -20.25
N ASN A 671 -5.92 13.86 -20.46
CA ASN A 671 -7.31 13.73 -20.87
C ASN A 671 -7.37 13.13 -22.29
N ILE A 672 -8.18 12.09 -22.49
CA ILE A 672 -8.42 11.50 -23.82
C ILE A 672 -9.05 12.57 -24.73
N GLN A 673 -8.49 12.82 -25.91
CA GLN A 673 -9.03 13.78 -26.88
C GLN A 673 -9.85 13.08 -27.98
N SER A 674 -9.43 11.88 -28.38
CA SER A 674 -10.17 11.04 -29.33
C SER A 674 -10.02 9.56 -29.00
N LEU A 675 -11.03 8.77 -29.34
CA LEU A 675 -11.00 7.31 -29.31
C LEU A 675 -11.63 6.75 -30.58
N LEU A 676 -10.86 6.02 -31.38
CA LEU A 676 -11.39 5.16 -32.44
C LEU A 676 -11.53 3.75 -31.89
N ARG A 677 -12.69 3.12 -32.05
CA ARG A 677 -12.93 1.75 -31.61
C ARG A 677 -13.60 0.93 -32.70
N ASN A 678 -13.07 -0.26 -32.96
CA ASN A 678 -13.76 -1.28 -33.75
C ASN A 678 -14.47 -2.27 -32.85
N GLY A 679 -15.57 -2.87 -33.30
CA GLY A 679 -16.31 -3.85 -32.50
C GLY A 679 -17.39 -4.58 -33.27
N GLY A 680 -18.33 -5.17 -32.54
CA GLY A 680 -19.53 -5.75 -33.11
C GLY A 680 -19.42 -7.23 -33.50
N HIS A 681 -18.33 -7.76 -34.03
CA HIS A 681 -18.18 -9.22 -34.25
C HIS A 681 -16.72 -9.66 -34.33
N ASP A 682 -16.44 -10.91 -33.95
CA ASP A 682 -15.09 -11.51 -34.01
C ASP A 682 -14.78 -12.21 -35.36
N LEU A 683 -15.23 -11.60 -36.46
CA LEU A 683 -14.99 -12.04 -37.84
C LEU A 683 -13.76 -11.33 -38.44
N GLN A 684 -13.26 -11.81 -39.59
CA GLN A 684 -12.01 -11.35 -40.22
C GLN A 684 -11.99 -9.87 -40.70
N VAL A 685 -12.99 -9.05 -40.38
CA VAL A 685 -13.06 -7.65 -40.79
C VAL A 685 -13.53 -6.79 -39.61
N GLY A 686 -12.72 -5.79 -39.24
CA GLY A 686 -13.08 -4.78 -38.25
C GLY A 686 -14.23 -3.90 -38.73
N ILE A 687 -15.17 -3.63 -37.83
CA ILE A 687 -16.29 -2.71 -38.05
C ILE A 687 -16.07 -1.51 -37.14
N ALA A 688 -16.01 -0.31 -37.71
CA ALA A 688 -15.97 0.91 -36.92
C ALA A 688 -17.22 0.98 -36.04
N MET A 689 -16.99 1.01 -34.73
CA MET A 689 -18.02 1.05 -33.70
C MET A 689 -18.10 2.41 -33.03
N ASP A 690 -16.95 3.08 -32.84
CA ASP A 690 -16.90 4.42 -32.30
C ASP A 690 -15.85 5.28 -33.03
N GLU A 691 -16.19 6.54 -33.27
CA GLU A 691 -15.28 7.62 -33.64
C GLU A 691 -15.51 8.79 -32.67
N LEU A 692 -15.01 8.64 -31.45
CA LEU A 692 -15.29 9.57 -30.34
C LEU A 692 -14.36 10.77 -30.36
N VAL A 693 -14.95 11.95 -30.19
CA VAL A 693 -14.25 13.21 -29.95
C VAL A 693 -14.68 13.78 -28.61
N TYR A 694 -13.71 14.04 -27.73
CA TYR A 694 -13.94 14.51 -26.37
C TYR A 694 -13.84 16.05 -26.33
N GLY A 695 -14.92 16.71 -25.92
CA GLY A 695 -14.94 18.16 -25.72
C GLY A 695 -14.84 18.50 -24.23
N TYR A 696 -13.81 19.24 -23.83
CA TYR A 696 -13.59 19.69 -22.45
C TYR A 696 -13.97 21.14 -22.27
N SER A 697 -14.35 21.52 -21.03
CA SER A 697 -14.49 22.93 -20.69
C SER A 697 -13.16 23.66 -20.91
N PRO A 698 -13.17 24.92 -21.38
CA PRO A 698 -11.95 25.69 -21.59
C PRO A 698 -11.05 25.68 -20.36
N ASN A 699 -9.77 25.36 -20.56
CA ASN A 699 -8.77 25.27 -19.50
C ASN A 699 -9.21 24.40 -18.30
N SER A 700 -9.79 23.22 -18.55
CA SER A 700 -10.28 22.32 -17.50
C SER A 700 -9.98 20.86 -17.81
N ASN A 701 -10.04 20.01 -16.78
CA ASN A 701 -10.04 18.55 -16.91
C ASN A 701 -11.47 17.96 -16.97
N GLN A 702 -12.51 18.80 -16.82
CA GLN A 702 -13.92 18.41 -16.84
C GLN A 702 -14.43 18.27 -18.28
N LEU A 703 -15.04 17.12 -18.55
CA LEU A 703 -15.57 16.75 -19.87
C LEU A 703 -16.95 17.39 -20.07
N GLU A 704 -17.19 18.09 -21.17
CA GLU A 704 -18.52 18.68 -21.47
C GLU A 704 -19.35 17.79 -22.36
N LYS A 705 -18.74 17.08 -23.31
CA LYS A 705 -19.43 16.21 -24.26
C LYS A 705 -18.52 15.19 -24.89
N VAL A 706 -19.11 14.11 -25.41
CA VAL A 706 -18.44 13.15 -26.30
C VAL A 706 -19.30 13.01 -27.54
N THR A 707 -18.72 13.34 -28.70
CA THR A 707 -19.41 13.20 -29.99
C THR A 707 -18.94 11.93 -30.68
N ASP A 708 -19.87 11.06 -31.10
CA ASP A 708 -19.55 9.89 -31.93
C ASP A 708 -19.86 10.17 -33.41
N ASN A 709 -18.82 10.19 -34.24
CA ASN A 709 -18.98 10.40 -35.69
C ASN A 709 -19.28 9.10 -36.45
N SER A 710 -19.20 7.92 -35.80
CA SER A 710 -19.41 6.62 -36.46
C SER A 710 -20.89 6.32 -36.73
N GLN A 711 -21.80 6.90 -35.93
CA GLN A 711 -23.24 6.66 -35.95
C GLN A 711 -23.63 5.20 -35.62
N ASN A 712 -22.75 4.44 -34.95
CA ASN A 712 -22.98 3.05 -34.60
C ASN A 712 -23.32 2.89 -33.10
N ALA A 713 -24.55 2.49 -32.81
CA ALA A 713 -25.04 2.35 -31.44
C ALA A 713 -24.46 1.13 -30.66
N GLY A 714 -23.54 0.35 -31.26
CA GLY A 714 -22.91 -0.79 -30.60
C GLY A 714 -21.88 -0.42 -29.52
N GLY A 715 -21.37 0.80 -29.55
CA GLY A 715 -20.38 1.35 -28.61
C GLY A 715 -20.97 2.43 -27.72
N PHE A 716 -20.37 3.63 -27.76
CA PHE A 716 -20.91 4.83 -27.14
C PHE A 716 -22.16 5.30 -27.89
N TYR A 717 -23.25 5.50 -27.16
CA TYR A 717 -24.47 6.05 -27.72
C TYR A 717 -24.53 7.57 -27.47
N ASP A 718 -24.26 8.36 -28.51
CA ASP A 718 -24.45 9.82 -28.51
C ASP A 718 -25.94 10.16 -28.63
N GLY A 719 -26.65 9.97 -27.51
CA GLY A 719 -28.09 10.20 -27.40
C GLY A 719 -28.47 11.68 -27.41
N ASN A 720 -27.53 12.59 -27.14
CA ASN A 720 -27.75 14.03 -27.08
C ASN A 720 -26.78 14.79 -28.00
N THR A 721 -27.16 14.94 -29.26
CA THR A 721 -26.31 15.62 -30.26
C THR A 721 -26.34 17.16 -30.20
N ALA A 722 -27.05 17.75 -29.23
CA ALA A 722 -27.21 19.19 -29.08
C ALA A 722 -26.67 19.71 -27.74
N GLY A 723 -25.70 20.62 -27.78
CA GLY A 723 -25.15 21.26 -26.58
C GLY A 723 -24.09 20.42 -25.86
N ASN A 724 -24.05 20.54 -24.53
CA ASN A 724 -23.16 19.81 -23.64
C ASN A 724 -23.92 18.66 -22.97
N ASP A 725 -23.25 17.53 -22.75
CA ASP A 725 -23.85 16.30 -22.22
C ASP A 725 -23.65 16.15 -20.71
N TYR A 726 -22.50 16.60 -20.23
CA TYR A 726 -22.02 16.38 -18.88
C TYR A 726 -21.98 17.69 -18.09
N GLU A 727 -22.36 17.65 -16.82
CA GLU A 727 -22.26 18.77 -15.87
C GLU A 727 -21.71 18.28 -14.54
N TYR A 728 -21.01 19.14 -13.80
CA TYR A 728 -20.39 18.79 -12.52
C TYR A 728 -20.82 19.72 -11.39
N ASP A 729 -20.81 19.20 -10.16
CA ASP A 729 -20.92 20.05 -8.97
C ASP A 729 -19.60 20.77 -8.64
N LEU A 730 -19.62 21.63 -7.62
CA LEU A 730 -18.43 22.35 -7.15
C LEU A 730 -17.40 21.45 -6.42
N LYS A 731 -17.72 20.18 -6.20
CA LYS A 731 -16.80 19.14 -5.74
C LYS A 731 -16.26 18.31 -6.90
N GLY A 732 -16.64 18.65 -8.14
CA GLY A 732 -16.26 18.00 -9.38
C GLY A 732 -16.79 16.57 -9.53
N ASN A 733 -17.95 16.29 -8.93
CA ASN A 733 -18.70 15.07 -9.18
C ASN A 733 -19.64 15.28 -10.38
N LEU A 734 -19.77 14.27 -11.25
CA LEU A 734 -20.69 14.31 -12.39
C LEU A 734 -22.14 14.37 -11.90
N THR A 735 -22.90 15.39 -12.30
CA THR A 735 -24.30 15.55 -11.89
C THR A 735 -25.31 15.28 -13.00
N ILE A 736 -24.92 15.34 -14.26
CA ILE A 736 -25.78 15.12 -15.43
C ILE A 736 -25.00 14.33 -16.48
N ASP A 737 -25.66 13.39 -17.13
CA ASP A 737 -25.20 12.72 -18.34
C ASP A 737 -26.41 12.54 -19.27
N ARG A 738 -26.52 13.43 -20.26
CA ARG A 738 -27.66 13.44 -21.18
C ARG A 738 -27.66 12.25 -22.14
N ASN A 739 -26.50 11.65 -22.43
CA ASN A 739 -26.39 10.49 -23.32
C ASN A 739 -27.03 9.25 -22.69
N LYS A 740 -26.92 9.10 -21.37
CA LYS A 740 -27.61 8.05 -20.60
C LYS A 740 -29.00 8.45 -20.10
N GLY A 741 -29.48 9.65 -20.44
CA GLY A 741 -30.75 10.20 -19.96
C GLY A 741 -30.75 10.56 -18.46
N ILE A 742 -29.56 10.69 -17.85
CA ILE A 742 -29.39 11.08 -16.45
C ILE A 742 -29.59 12.59 -16.34
N SER A 743 -30.65 12.97 -15.63
CA SER A 743 -31.05 14.36 -15.41
C SER A 743 -30.48 14.98 -14.13
N LYS A 744 -30.08 14.15 -13.16
CA LYS A 744 -29.46 14.57 -11.90
C LYS A 744 -28.84 13.39 -11.16
N ILE A 745 -27.67 13.61 -10.56
CA ILE A 745 -27.04 12.75 -9.56
C ILE A 745 -26.91 13.54 -8.26
N TYR A 746 -27.26 12.90 -7.15
CA TYR A 746 -27.11 13.41 -5.78
C TYR A 746 -25.96 12.66 -5.10
N TYR A 747 -25.22 13.35 -4.25
CA TYR A 747 -24.02 12.84 -3.59
C TYR A 747 -24.05 13.03 -2.07
N ASN A 748 -23.39 12.15 -1.33
CA ASN A 748 -23.20 12.27 0.12
C ASN A 748 -21.88 12.97 0.49
N HIS A 749 -21.56 13.02 1.79
CA HIS A 749 -20.34 13.63 2.34
C HIS A 749 -19.02 13.02 1.85
N LEU A 750 -19.05 11.79 1.32
CA LEU A 750 -17.91 11.09 0.71
C LEU A 750 -17.84 11.29 -0.81
N ASN A 751 -18.77 12.03 -1.39
CA ASN A 751 -18.96 12.14 -2.84
C ASN A 751 -19.35 10.81 -3.51
N LEU A 752 -20.05 9.93 -2.80
CA LEU A 752 -20.67 8.74 -3.37
C LEU A 752 -22.11 9.05 -3.84
N PRO A 753 -22.56 8.55 -5.00
CA PRO A 753 -23.92 8.80 -5.49
C PRO A 753 -24.97 8.21 -4.55
N THR A 754 -25.94 9.00 -4.10
CA THR A 754 -27.08 8.51 -3.30
C THR A 754 -28.34 8.35 -4.11
N LYS A 755 -28.48 9.08 -5.22
CA LYS A 755 -29.63 8.99 -6.14
C LYS A 755 -29.25 9.41 -7.55
N ILE A 756 -29.67 8.62 -8.54
CA ILE A 756 -29.55 8.90 -9.97
C ILE A 756 -30.95 8.98 -10.58
N LEU A 757 -31.32 10.13 -11.16
CA LEU A 757 -32.62 10.35 -11.80
C LEU A 757 -32.52 10.26 -13.32
N PHE A 758 -33.30 9.37 -13.93
CA PHE A 758 -33.42 9.21 -15.38
C PHE A 758 -34.67 9.93 -15.88
N GLY A 759 -34.63 11.27 -15.85
CA GLY A 759 -35.70 12.18 -16.29
C GLY A 759 -36.92 12.29 -15.36
N SER A 760 -37.16 11.35 -14.44
CA SER A 760 -38.30 11.39 -13.52
C SER A 760 -38.07 10.59 -12.22
N GLU A 761 -38.84 10.88 -11.17
CA GLU A 761 -38.82 10.11 -9.91
C GLU A 761 -39.38 8.68 -10.08
N SER A 762 -40.16 8.41 -11.13
CA SER A 762 -40.60 7.06 -11.49
C SER A 762 -39.54 6.24 -12.22
N ARG A 763 -38.36 6.80 -12.51
CA ARG A 763 -37.25 6.10 -13.18
C ARG A 763 -35.92 6.53 -12.56
N LYS A 764 -35.49 5.80 -11.54
CA LYS A 764 -34.35 6.20 -10.69
C LYS A 764 -33.61 5.01 -10.07
N ILE A 765 -32.38 5.28 -9.63
CA ILE A 765 -31.61 4.38 -8.76
C ILE A 765 -31.28 5.14 -7.48
N GLU A 766 -31.50 4.51 -6.33
CA GLU A 766 -31.17 5.05 -5.00
C GLU A 766 -30.18 4.10 -4.30
N TYR A 767 -29.14 4.68 -3.71
CA TYR A 767 -28.11 3.97 -2.97
C TYR A 767 -28.08 4.44 -1.53
N PHE A 768 -28.01 3.48 -0.63
CA PHE A 768 -27.88 3.72 0.79
C PHE A 768 -26.54 3.17 1.25
N TYR A 769 -25.88 3.95 2.10
CA TYR A 769 -24.58 3.65 2.65
C TYR A 769 -24.66 3.72 4.18
N ASN A 770 -23.74 3.08 4.85
CA ASN A 770 -23.38 3.51 6.19
C ASN A 770 -22.43 4.74 6.09
N ALA A 771 -22.09 5.34 7.23
CA ALA A 771 -21.28 6.56 7.26
C ALA A 771 -19.81 6.38 6.85
N ASP A 772 -19.31 5.15 6.77
CA ASP A 772 -17.96 4.84 6.31
C ASP A 772 -17.86 4.66 4.77
N GLY A 773 -19.00 4.64 4.08
CA GLY A 773 -19.07 4.52 2.62
C GLY A 773 -19.38 3.11 2.13
N SER A 774 -19.58 2.14 3.02
CA SER A 774 -20.04 0.80 2.64
C SER A 774 -21.49 0.85 2.13
N LYS A 775 -21.71 0.44 0.88
CA LYS A 775 -23.04 0.32 0.27
C LYS A 775 -23.80 -0.81 0.97
N ILE A 776 -25.03 -0.52 1.42
CA ILE A 776 -25.87 -1.46 2.18
C ILE A 776 -27.14 -1.85 1.42
N LEU A 777 -27.64 -0.98 0.55
CA LEU A 777 -28.87 -1.18 -0.23
C LEU A 777 -28.82 -0.37 -1.52
N LYS A 778 -29.27 -0.99 -2.62
CA LYS A 778 -29.60 -0.34 -3.90
C LYS A 778 -31.07 -0.55 -4.20
N GLN A 779 -31.79 0.49 -4.58
CA GLN A 779 -33.18 0.43 -5.03
C GLN A 779 -33.30 0.98 -6.45
N VAL A 780 -33.83 0.17 -7.36
CA VAL A 780 -34.08 0.56 -8.75
C VAL A 780 -35.58 0.68 -8.95
N THR A 781 -36.03 1.88 -9.33
CA THR A 781 -37.43 2.16 -9.67
C THR A 781 -37.56 2.32 -11.17
N ASP A 782 -38.43 1.53 -11.80
CA ASP A 782 -38.80 1.65 -13.21
C ASP A 782 -40.33 1.58 -13.37
N GLY A 783 -40.96 2.75 -13.48
CA GLY A 783 -42.41 2.91 -13.42
C GLY A 783 -42.96 2.49 -12.06
N ALA A 784 -43.80 1.44 -12.06
CA ALA A 784 -44.39 0.89 -10.83
C ALA A 784 -43.53 -0.21 -10.18
N THR A 785 -42.43 -0.63 -10.84
CA THR A 785 -41.58 -1.73 -10.37
C THR A 785 -40.46 -1.17 -9.50
N VAL A 786 -40.29 -1.71 -8.30
CA VAL A 786 -39.14 -1.42 -7.43
C VAL A 786 -38.40 -2.72 -7.14
N THR A 787 -37.12 -2.77 -7.51
CA THR A 787 -36.22 -3.88 -7.19
C THR A 787 -35.22 -3.42 -6.14
N SER A 788 -35.10 -4.17 -5.04
CA SER A 788 -34.13 -3.89 -3.97
C SER A 788 -33.01 -4.92 -3.97
N THR A 789 -31.77 -4.47 -3.87
CA THR A 789 -30.57 -5.31 -3.70
C THR A 789 -29.87 -4.94 -2.40
N ASP A 790 -29.83 -5.87 -1.44
CA ASP A 790 -29.13 -5.69 -0.16
C ASP A 790 -27.69 -6.18 -0.28
N TYR A 791 -26.76 -5.43 0.32
CA TYR A 791 -25.33 -5.73 0.35
C TYR A 791 -24.89 -5.91 1.80
N LEU A 792 -24.57 -7.15 2.21
CA LEU A 792 -24.30 -7.49 3.60
C LEU A 792 -23.04 -8.37 3.71
N ASP A 793 -21.88 -7.76 3.97
CA ASP A 793 -20.59 -8.46 4.15
C ASP A 793 -20.29 -9.47 3.01
N GLY A 794 -20.55 -9.07 1.77
CA GLY A 794 -20.41 -9.89 0.56
C GLY A 794 -21.64 -10.73 0.19
N TYR A 795 -22.60 -10.92 1.09
CA TYR A 795 -23.86 -11.59 0.77
C TYR A 795 -24.81 -10.63 0.05
N GLN A 796 -25.26 -11.01 -1.15
CA GLN A 796 -26.19 -10.21 -1.93
C GLN A 796 -27.58 -10.83 -1.98
N TYR A 797 -28.59 -10.00 -1.69
CA TYR A 797 -29.99 -10.40 -1.70
C TYR A 797 -30.77 -9.53 -2.67
N THR A 798 -31.58 -10.12 -3.54
CA THR A 798 -32.53 -9.37 -4.38
C THR A 798 -33.94 -9.61 -3.87
N ASN A 799 -34.65 -8.53 -3.55
CA ASN A 799 -35.99 -8.55 -2.95
C ASN A 799 -36.08 -9.51 -1.74
N GLY A 800 -35.03 -9.51 -0.90
CA GLY A 800 -34.91 -10.34 0.30
C GLY A 800 -34.49 -11.80 0.07
N VAL A 801 -34.23 -12.21 -1.18
CA VAL A 801 -33.80 -13.58 -1.53
C VAL A 801 -32.30 -13.61 -1.81
N LEU A 802 -31.55 -14.47 -1.10
CA LEU A 802 -30.10 -14.64 -1.30
C LEU A 802 -29.82 -15.07 -2.74
N GLN A 803 -28.95 -14.32 -3.43
CA GLN A 803 -28.50 -14.61 -4.78
C GLN A 803 -27.14 -15.30 -4.77
N PHE A 804 -26.16 -14.72 -4.07
CA PHE A 804 -24.82 -15.30 -3.93
C PHE A 804 -24.03 -14.65 -2.78
N PHE A 805 -22.87 -15.23 -2.49
CA PHE A 805 -21.81 -14.62 -1.68
C PHE A 805 -20.43 -15.08 -2.18
N PRO A 806 -19.36 -14.28 -2.03
CA PRO A 806 -18.06 -14.56 -2.61
C PRO A 806 -17.32 -15.72 -1.91
N THR A 807 -16.38 -16.30 -2.64
CA THR A 807 -15.33 -17.21 -2.14
C THR A 807 -13.97 -16.73 -2.66
N ALA A 808 -12.87 -17.23 -2.09
CA ALA A 808 -11.53 -16.81 -2.54
C ALA A 808 -11.20 -17.16 -4.00
N GLN A 809 -11.95 -18.05 -4.67
CA GLN A 809 -11.73 -18.46 -6.06
C GLN A 809 -12.96 -18.21 -6.96
N GLY A 810 -13.96 -17.44 -6.50
CA GLY A 810 -15.22 -17.24 -7.22
C GLY A 810 -16.36 -16.88 -6.26
N TYR A 811 -17.48 -17.59 -6.33
CA TYR A 811 -18.65 -17.33 -5.50
C TYR A 811 -19.53 -18.56 -5.31
N ILE A 812 -20.39 -18.52 -4.29
CA ILE A 812 -21.46 -19.48 -4.11
C ILE A 812 -22.74 -18.90 -4.71
N SER A 813 -23.20 -19.47 -5.82
CA SER A 813 -24.52 -19.18 -6.37
C SER A 813 -25.58 -19.87 -5.53
N HIS A 814 -26.62 -19.14 -5.13
CA HIS A 814 -27.73 -19.68 -4.35
C HIS A 814 -29.01 -19.70 -5.18
N SER A 815 -29.68 -20.85 -5.16
CA SER A 815 -31.08 -21.00 -5.55
C SER A 815 -31.81 -21.71 -4.42
N VAL A 816 -33.15 -21.66 -4.40
CA VAL A 816 -33.93 -22.24 -3.29
C VAL A 816 -33.51 -23.68 -3.01
N GLY A 817 -32.90 -23.90 -1.83
CA GLY A 817 -32.44 -25.21 -1.37
C GLY A 817 -31.06 -25.67 -1.87
N ASN A 818 -30.34 -24.86 -2.68
CA ASN A 818 -29.07 -25.26 -3.29
C ASN A 818 -27.99 -24.17 -3.18
N TYR A 819 -26.78 -24.59 -2.81
CA TYR A 819 -25.56 -23.76 -2.80
C TYR A 819 -24.58 -24.36 -3.81
N ASN A 820 -24.32 -23.64 -4.89
CA ASN A 820 -23.49 -24.10 -6.01
C ASN A 820 -22.17 -23.31 -6.05
N TYR A 821 -21.05 -24.01 -6.03
CA TYR A 821 -19.73 -23.39 -6.23
C TYR A 821 -19.55 -23.00 -7.69
N VAL A 822 -19.26 -21.71 -7.91
CA VAL A 822 -18.82 -21.17 -9.20
C VAL A 822 -17.43 -20.58 -9.01
N TYR A 823 -16.51 -20.93 -9.91
CA TYR A 823 -15.11 -20.53 -9.89
C TYR A 823 -14.82 -19.54 -11.01
N ASN A 824 -13.86 -18.65 -10.80
CA ASN A 824 -13.43 -17.66 -11.78
C ASN A 824 -11.96 -17.90 -12.18
N HIS A 825 -11.70 -17.89 -13.49
CA HIS A 825 -10.37 -17.57 -14.03
C HIS A 825 -10.27 -16.07 -14.22
N THR A 826 -9.20 -15.49 -13.68
CA THR A 826 -8.88 -14.08 -13.83
C THR A 826 -7.63 -13.89 -14.68
N ASP A 827 -7.54 -12.77 -15.39
CA ASP A 827 -6.27 -12.36 -16.01
C ASP A 827 -5.33 -11.72 -14.97
N HIS A 828 -4.21 -11.15 -15.45
CA HIS A 828 -3.16 -10.58 -14.61
C HIS A 828 -3.58 -9.32 -13.82
N LEU A 829 -4.71 -8.70 -14.17
CA LEU A 829 -5.28 -7.55 -13.46
C LEU A 829 -6.44 -7.93 -12.53
N GLY A 830 -6.79 -9.22 -12.48
CA GLY A 830 -7.94 -9.69 -11.71
C GLY A 830 -9.28 -9.58 -12.47
N ASN A 831 -9.28 -9.27 -13.78
CA ASN A 831 -10.53 -9.24 -14.55
C ASN A 831 -11.06 -10.67 -14.69
N VAL A 832 -12.35 -10.89 -14.40
CA VAL A 832 -12.97 -12.21 -14.57
C VAL A 832 -13.09 -12.52 -16.08
N ARG A 833 -12.40 -13.56 -16.55
CA ARG A 833 -12.38 -13.97 -17.96
C ARG A 833 -13.30 -15.15 -18.24
N VAL A 834 -13.30 -16.14 -17.37
CA VAL A 834 -14.16 -17.32 -17.47
C VAL A 834 -14.69 -17.67 -16.09
N SER A 835 -16.00 -17.74 -15.95
CA SER A 835 -16.64 -18.38 -14.79
C SER A 835 -17.03 -19.81 -15.16
N TYR A 836 -16.81 -20.76 -14.27
CA TYR A 836 -17.08 -22.19 -14.53
C TYR A 836 -17.55 -22.91 -13.26
N ALA A 837 -18.27 -24.01 -13.45
CA ALA A 837 -18.80 -24.82 -12.36
C ALA A 837 -18.83 -26.30 -12.75
N LYS A 838 -18.98 -27.16 -11.75
CA LYS A 838 -19.28 -28.58 -11.96
C LYS A 838 -20.76 -28.73 -12.32
N ASP A 839 -21.04 -29.35 -13.46
CA ASP A 839 -22.41 -29.70 -13.84
C ASP A 839 -22.92 -30.85 -12.97
N PRO A 840 -24.02 -30.68 -12.21
CA PRO A 840 -24.54 -31.71 -11.33
C PRO A 840 -25.11 -32.92 -12.09
N VAL A 841 -25.45 -32.77 -13.38
CA VAL A 841 -26.00 -33.86 -14.19
C VAL A 841 -24.89 -34.71 -14.80
N SER A 842 -23.94 -34.09 -15.52
CA SER A 842 -22.86 -34.82 -16.18
C SER A 842 -21.65 -35.08 -15.27
N GLY A 843 -21.51 -34.34 -14.18
CA GLY A 843 -20.32 -34.36 -13.32
C GLY A 843 -19.09 -33.66 -13.91
N LEU A 844 -19.19 -33.09 -15.11
CA LEU A 844 -18.09 -32.46 -15.84
C LEU A 844 -17.99 -30.96 -15.53
N THR A 845 -16.78 -30.41 -15.66
CA THR A 845 -16.56 -28.95 -15.61
C THR A 845 -17.17 -28.29 -16.85
N LYS A 846 -17.93 -27.22 -16.66
CA LYS A 846 -18.56 -26.44 -17.73
C LYS A 846 -18.41 -24.94 -17.48
N ILE A 847 -18.22 -24.20 -18.57
CA ILE A 847 -18.23 -22.72 -18.56
C ILE A 847 -19.66 -22.25 -18.23
N VAL A 848 -19.75 -21.29 -17.32
CA VAL A 848 -20.97 -20.57 -16.94
C VAL A 848 -21.05 -19.26 -17.71
N GLU A 849 -19.93 -18.54 -17.82
CA GLU A 849 -19.84 -17.26 -18.53
C GLU A 849 -18.42 -17.02 -19.03
N GLU A 850 -18.30 -16.33 -20.16
CA GLU A 850 -17.04 -15.78 -20.67
C GLU A 850 -17.14 -14.25 -20.76
N SER A 851 -16.07 -13.57 -20.40
CA SER A 851 -15.95 -12.12 -20.50
C SER A 851 -14.57 -11.73 -21.00
N ASN A 852 -14.52 -11.21 -22.22
CA ASN A 852 -13.32 -10.63 -22.82
C ASN A 852 -13.50 -9.11 -22.90
N TYR A 853 -12.42 -8.35 -22.79
CA TYR A 853 -12.49 -6.90 -22.63
C TYR A 853 -11.59 -6.17 -23.61
N TYR A 854 -12.05 -4.99 -24.03
CA TYR A 854 -11.18 -3.92 -24.50
C TYR A 854 -10.26 -3.49 -23.35
N PRO A 855 -9.10 -2.87 -23.63
CA PRO A 855 -8.17 -2.38 -22.62
C PRO A 855 -8.84 -1.62 -21.47
N PHE A 856 -9.70 -0.65 -21.77
CA PHE A 856 -10.39 0.19 -20.78
C PHE A 856 -11.61 -0.50 -20.12
N GLY A 857 -11.82 -1.79 -20.34
CA GLY A 857 -12.76 -2.60 -19.56
C GLY A 857 -14.17 -2.76 -20.15
N MET A 858 -14.45 -2.19 -21.33
CA MET A 858 -15.68 -2.49 -22.06
C MET A 858 -15.66 -3.97 -22.49
N LYS A 859 -16.76 -4.69 -22.27
CA LYS A 859 -16.86 -6.12 -22.62
C LYS A 859 -17.05 -6.27 -24.14
N HIS A 860 -16.34 -7.22 -24.75
CA HIS A 860 -16.54 -7.61 -26.14
C HIS A 860 -17.92 -8.26 -26.33
N ALA A 861 -18.53 -8.04 -27.49
CA ALA A 861 -19.84 -8.60 -27.85
C ALA A 861 -19.71 -9.81 -28.81
N ASN A 862 -20.80 -10.58 -28.96
CA ASN A 862 -21.05 -11.47 -30.11
C ASN A 862 -20.11 -12.66 -30.32
N TYR A 863 -19.41 -13.14 -29.27
CA TYR A 863 -18.78 -14.47 -29.24
C TYR A 863 -18.64 -15.07 -27.83
N ASN A 864 -19.42 -14.54 -26.86
CA ASN A 864 -19.37 -14.95 -25.44
C ASN A 864 -20.65 -15.66 -24.96
N ASP A 865 -21.50 -16.15 -25.88
CA ASP A 865 -22.82 -16.69 -25.55
C ASP A 865 -22.76 -18.19 -25.18
N TYR A 866 -22.95 -18.50 -23.89
CA TYR A 866 -23.03 -19.87 -23.38
C TYR A 866 -24.39 -20.17 -22.77
N ALA A 867 -24.92 -21.36 -23.06
CA ALA A 867 -25.98 -21.94 -22.27
C ALA A 867 -25.39 -22.44 -20.94
N PRO A 868 -25.96 -22.05 -19.79
CA PRO A 868 -25.39 -22.44 -18.50
C PRO A 868 -25.46 -23.96 -18.26
N PRO A 869 -24.57 -24.51 -17.41
CA PRO A 869 -24.42 -25.96 -17.22
C PRO A 869 -25.68 -26.68 -16.77
N ALA A 870 -26.51 -26.02 -15.94
CA ALA A 870 -27.82 -26.48 -15.49
C ALA A 870 -28.69 -25.27 -15.03
N PRO A 871 -30.03 -25.40 -15.01
CA PRO A 871 -30.91 -24.41 -14.40
C PRO A 871 -30.54 -24.18 -12.92
N GLY A 872 -30.28 -22.93 -12.53
CA GLY A 872 -29.95 -22.55 -11.14
C GLY A 872 -28.45 -22.47 -10.79
N ILE A 873 -27.55 -22.81 -11.72
CA ILE A 873 -26.10 -22.57 -11.55
C ILE A 873 -25.65 -21.26 -12.19
N ALA A 874 -26.30 -20.83 -13.27
CA ALA A 874 -26.14 -19.48 -13.78
C ALA A 874 -26.81 -18.47 -12.85
N ASN A 875 -26.01 -17.61 -12.23
CA ASN A 875 -26.54 -16.40 -11.62
C ASN A 875 -26.42 -15.24 -12.60
N LYS A 876 -27.51 -14.92 -13.31
CA LYS A 876 -27.59 -13.71 -14.16
C LYS A 876 -27.38 -12.41 -13.36
N GLY A 877 -27.49 -12.46 -12.04
CA GLY A 877 -27.23 -11.35 -11.12
C GLY A 877 -25.77 -11.19 -10.70
N TYR A 878 -24.85 -12.12 -11.01
CA TYR A 878 -23.43 -11.93 -10.68
C TYR A 878 -22.78 -10.98 -11.69
N GLN A 879 -22.65 -9.70 -11.31
CA GLN A 879 -22.16 -8.63 -12.18
C GLN A 879 -20.71 -8.20 -11.88
N TYR A 880 -19.96 -8.95 -11.07
CA TYR A 880 -18.55 -8.64 -10.81
C TYR A 880 -17.66 -9.08 -11.98
N LYS A 881 -17.13 -8.13 -12.76
CA LYS A 881 -16.46 -8.37 -14.06
C LYS A 881 -15.02 -7.81 -14.11
N TYR A 882 -14.85 -6.62 -14.68
CA TYR A 882 -13.57 -5.94 -14.82
C TYR A 882 -13.07 -5.45 -13.45
N ASN A 883 -11.78 -5.64 -13.16
CA ASN A 883 -11.15 -5.38 -11.86
C ASN A 883 -11.88 -6.05 -10.67
N GLY A 884 -12.69 -7.09 -10.94
CA GLY A 884 -13.55 -7.71 -9.95
C GLY A 884 -14.66 -6.81 -9.41
N GLN A 885 -15.00 -5.69 -10.06
CA GLN A 885 -16.01 -4.71 -9.62
C GLN A 885 -17.39 -4.96 -10.24
N GLU A 886 -18.46 -4.53 -9.55
CA GLU A 886 -19.85 -4.70 -9.97
C GLU A 886 -20.16 -3.80 -11.17
N LEU A 887 -20.55 -4.39 -12.30
CA LEU A 887 -21.09 -3.67 -13.44
C LEU A 887 -22.59 -3.40 -13.22
N GLN A 888 -22.95 -2.14 -13.04
CA GLN A 888 -24.35 -1.73 -12.93
C GLN A 888 -24.92 -1.45 -14.31
N THR A 889 -25.90 -2.25 -14.74
CA THR A 889 -26.53 -2.18 -16.08
C THR A 889 -27.95 -1.63 -16.03
N GLU A 890 -28.50 -1.46 -14.83
CA GLU A 890 -29.87 -1.06 -14.61
C GLU A 890 -30.17 0.30 -15.24
N LEU A 891 -31.35 0.42 -15.86
CA LEU A 891 -31.80 1.62 -16.58
C LEU A 891 -30.86 2.14 -17.70
N GLY A 892 -29.85 1.35 -18.09
CA GLY A 892 -28.84 1.74 -19.08
C GLY A 892 -27.60 2.43 -18.51
N LEU A 893 -27.38 2.35 -17.18
CA LEU A 893 -26.26 3.02 -16.50
C LEU A 893 -24.89 2.57 -17.06
N ASN A 894 -24.65 1.27 -17.12
CA ASN A 894 -23.44 0.62 -17.66
C ASN A 894 -22.13 1.18 -17.08
N LEU A 895 -22.07 1.35 -15.76
CA LEU A 895 -20.87 1.82 -15.03
C LEU A 895 -20.35 0.73 -14.10
N TYR A 896 -19.03 0.69 -13.91
CA TYR A 896 -18.43 -0.09 -12.84
C TYR A 896 -18.52 0.70 -11.54
N ASP A 897 -19.22 0.14 -10.56
CA ASP A 897 -19.34 0.69 -9.22
C ASP A 897 -18.12 0.25 -8.42
N MET A 898 -17.17 1.17 -8.31
CA MET A 898 -16.01 0.99 -7.46
C MET A 898 -16.26 1.73 -6.14
N PRO A 899 -15.76 1.22 -5.01
CA PRO A 899 -16.08 1.72 -3.67
C PRO A 899 -16.06 3.24 -3.51
N LEU A 900 -15.16 3.94 -4.22
CA LEU A 900 -14.91 5.37 -4.01
C LEU A 900 -15.51 6.25 -5.09
N ARG A 901 -15.66 5.71 -6.31
CA ARG A 901 -16.09 6.44 -7.52
C ARG A 901 -16.59 5.47 -8.58
N ASP A 902 -17.55 5.90 -9.39
CA ASP A 902 -17.97 5.11 -10.55
C ASP A 902 -17.02 5.32 -11.74
N TYR A 903 -16.81 4.26 -12.52
CA TYR A 903 -15.99 4.25 -13.73
C TYR A 903 -16.83 3.94 -14.96
N ASP A 904 -16.70 4.76 -16.01
CA ASP A 904 -17.30 4.49 -17.30
C ASP A 904 -16.28 3.83 -18.25
N PRO A 905 -16.43 2.52 -18.54
CA PRO A 905 -15.51 1.79 -19.42
C PRO A 905 -15.65 2.16 -20.90
N VAL A 906 -16.77 2.78 -21.30
CA VAL A 906 -17.03 3.15 -22.70
C VAL A 906 -16.20 4.36 -23.09
N ILE A 907 -16.06 5.32 -22.17
CA ILE A 907 -15.27 6.55 -22.36
C ILE A 907 -13.93 6.58 -21.61
N GLY A 908 -13.60 5.53 -20.84
CA GLY A 908 -12.31 5.37 -20.18
C GLY A 908 -12.03 6.34 -19.02
N ARG A 909 -13.06 6.80 -18.31
CA ARG A 909 -12.95 7.90 -17.33
C ARG A 909 -13.77 7.68 -16.05
N TRP A 910 -13.32 8.31 -14.97
CA TRP A 910 -14.05 8.37 -13.69
C TRP A 910 -15.16 9.42 -13.71
N SER A 911 -16.24 9.15 -12.97
CA SER A 911 -17.37 10.06 -12.76
C SER A 911 -17.07 11.22 -11.79
N SER A 912 -16.07 11.08 -10.93
CA SER A 912 -15.64 12.08 -9.96
C SER A 912 -14.12 12.16 -9.85
N MET A 913 -13.61 13.21 -9.22
CA MET A 913 -12.16 13.39 -9.06
C MET A 913 -11.54 12.39 -8.10
N ASP A 914 -10.30 12.04 -8.41
CA ASP A 914 -9.52 11.11 -7.61
C ASP A 914 -9.32 11.65 -6.19
N PRO A 915 -9.66 10.86 -5.15
CA PRO A 915 -9.32 11.25 -3.79
C PRO A 915 -7.80 11.28 -3.54
N VAL A 916 -7.01 10.63 -4.39
CA VAL A 916 -5.54 10.65 -4.41
C VAL A 916 -5.05 11.59 -5.50
N VAL A 917 -4.14 12.50 -5.14
CA VAL A 917 -3.69 13.56 -6.06
C VAL A 917 -2.47 13.13 -6.86
N ASP A 918 -2.58 13.15 -8.19
CA ASP A 918 -1.45 13.20 -9.13
C ASP A 918 -1.38 14.60 -9.77
N PHE A 919 -0.20 15.22 -9.69
CA PHE A 919 0.05 16.56 -10.22
C PHE A 919 0.39 16.58 -11.71
N GLU A 920 0.77 15.43 -12.27
CA GLU A 920 1.22 15.29 -13.66
C GLU A 920 0.07 14.87 -14.59
N ARG A 921 -1.10 14.52 -14.01
CA ARG A 921 -2.25 13.95 -14.71
C ARG A 921 -3.56 14.64 -14.35
N SER A 922 -4.57 14.41 -15.19
CA SER A 922 -5.96 14.80 -14.94
C SER A 922 -6.53 14.00 -13.76
N PRO A 923 -7.26 14.60 -12.81
CA PRO A 923 -7.85 13.87 -11.68
C PRO A 923 -9.03 12.95 -12.07
N TYR A 924 -9.36 12.85 -13.36
CA TYR A 924 -10.45 12.02 -13.90
C TYR A 924 -9.96 10.87 -14.79
N ASN A 925 -8.65 10.68 -14.94
CA ASN A 925 -8.09 9.67 -15.82
C ASN A 925 -8.25 8.25 -15.24
N GLY A 926 -8.73 7.30 -16.06
CA GLY A 926 -8.75 5.88 -15.68
C GLY A 926 -7.35 5.26 -15.78
N PHE A 927 -6.90 4.56 -14.74
CA PHE A 927 -5.72 3.66 -14.77
C PHE A 927 -4.44 4.28 -15.33
N ASP A 928 -4.18 5.57 -15.08
CA ASP A 928 -3.03 6.26 -15.65
C ASP A 928 -2.96 6.19 -17.19
N ASN A 929 -4.11 6.04 -17.84
CA ASN A 929 -4.26 5.76 -19.27
C ASN A 929 -3.47 4.51 -19.73
N ASN A 930 -3.14 3.60 -18.82
CA ASN A 930 -2.49 2.33 -19.10
C ASN A 930 -3.25 1.19 -18.40
N PRO A 931 -4.49 0.92 -18.84
CA PRO A 931 -5.40 -0.04 -18.20
C PRO A 931 -5.02 -1.51 -18.44
N VAL A 932 -3.95 -1.76 -19.20
CA VAL A 932 -3.36 -3.08 -19.42
C VAL A 932 -2.31 -3.38 -18.34
N PHE A 933 -1.75 -2.33 -17.74
CA PHE A 933 -0.72 -2.42 -16.73
C PHE A 933 -1.27 -2.19 -15.32
N TRP A 934 -2.18 -1.22 -15.15
CA TRP A 934 -2.74 -0.83 -13.86
C TRP A 934 -4.15 -1.37 -13.65
N SER A 935 -4.42 -1.88 -12.45
CA SER A 935 -5.75 -2.07 -11.90
C SER A 935 -6.02 -1.02 -10.81
N ASP A 936 -7.27 -0.57 -10.72
CA ASP A 936 -7.75 0.28 -9.61
C ASP A 936 -9.12 -0.19 -9.14
N PRO A 937 -9.21 -1.31 -8.41
CA PRO A 937 -10.48 -1.89 -7.97
C PRO A 937 -11.23 -1.02 -6.95
N SER A 938 -10.54 -0.07 -6.29
CA SER A 938 -11.19 0.83 -5.34
C SER A 938 -11.79 2.09 -5.98
N GLY A 939 -11.25 2.52 -7.12
CA GLY A 939 -11.45 3.87 -7.63
C GLY A 939 -10.53 4.91 -6.98
N ALA A 940 -9.45 4.47 -6.33
CA ALA A 940 -8.32 5.28 -5.90
C ALA A 940 -7.03 4.49 -6.16
N SER A 941 -6.36 4.83 -7.25
CA SER A 941 -5.04 4.29 -7.56
C SER A 941 -4.04 4.90 -6.59
N VAL A 942 -3.54 4.08 -5.67
CA VAL A 942 -2.38 4.46 -4.85
C VAL A 942 -1.12 4.05 -5.60
N THR A 943 -0.50 5.00 -6.30
CA THR A 943 0.86 4.83 -6.80
C THR A 943 1.83 4.85 -5.62
N PHE A 944 2.59 3.77 -5.45
CA PHE A 944 3.64 3.72 -4.43
C PHE A 944 4.75 4.72 -4.73
N TYR A 945 5.18 5.40 -3.68
CA TYR A 945 6.43 6.13 -3.64
C TYR A 945 7.10 5.82 -2.30
N ASN A 946 8.41 5.53 -2.33
CA ASN A 946 9.18 4.97 -1.21
C ASN A 946 8.73 5.42 0.20
N ASN A 947 8.41 4.41 1.03
CA ASN A 947 8.20 4.42 2.50
C ASN A 947 6.77 4.65 3.05
N GLY A 948 5.72 4.12 2.40
CA GLY A 948 4.38 4.02 3.03
C GLY A 948 3.32 3.34 2.14
N VAL A 949 2.31 2.73 2.77
CA VAL A 949 1.44 1.62 2.28
C VAL A 949 0.56 1.93 1.08
N THR A 950 0.48 0.98 0.14
CA THR A 950 -0.61 0.81 -0.82
C THR A 950 -1.81 0.12 -0.23
N ALA A 951 -2.95 0.41 -0.82
CA ALA A 951 -3.75 -0.69 -1.28
C ALA A 951 -4.15 -0.51 -2.75
N ASP A 952 -4.10 -1.62 -3.49
CA ASP A 952 -4.84 -1.95 -4.70
C ASP A 952 -5.84 -3.06 -4.31
N GLY A 953 -7.01 -3.16 -4.98
CA GLY A 953 -7.99 -4.21 -4.67
C GLY A 953 -9.15 -3.81 -3.73
N GLU A 954 -9.90 -4.81 -3.27
CA GLU A 954 -10.85 -4.68 -2.14
C GLU A 954 -10.14 -4.11 -0.89
N ASP A 955 -8.84 -4.40 -0.74
CA ASP A 955 -8.00 -3.85 0.32
C ASP A 955 -7.82 -2.33 0.19
N ALA A 956 -8.05 -1.73 -0.99
CA ALA A 956 -7.98 -0.28 -1.20
C ALA A 956 -9.29 0.43 -0.89
N GLY A 957 -10.42 -0.24 -1.13
CA GLY A 957 -11.70 0.15 -0.54
C GLY A 957 -11.66 0.01 0.98
N ALA A 958 -11.09 -1.08 1.52
CA ALA A 958 -10.94 -1.28 2.96
C ALA A 958 -9.89 -0.35 3.59
N PHE A 959 -8.79 -0.05 2.90
CA PHE A 959 -7.76 0.90 3.32
C PHE A 959 -8.23 2.33 3.16
N TYR A 960 -8.98 2.69 2.12
CA TYR A 960 -9.61 3.99 2.01
C TYR A 960 -10.76 4.14 3.01
N ASN A 961 -11.61 3.13 3.22
CA ASN A 961 -12.63 3.14 4.27
C ASN A 961 -12.01 3.05 5.67
N ALA A 962 -10.77 2.55 5.79
CA ALA A 962 -9.97 2.63 7.00
C ALA A 962 -9.09 3.89 7.05
N ILE A 963 -8.91 4.66 5.97
CA ILE A 963 -8.27 6.00 5.92
C ILE A 963 -9.32 7.06 6.18
N LEU A 964 -10.45 7.06 5.48
CA LEU A 964 -11.67 7.73 5.88
C LEU A 964 -12.04 7.27 7.28
N GLY A 965 -11.98 5.98 7.54
CA GLY A 965 -12.09 5.39 8.86
C GLY A 965 -11.03 5.93 9.81
N ALA A 966 -9.77 6.12 9.46
CA ALA A 966 -8.70 6.64 10.34
C ALA A 966 -8.65 8.18 10.40
N GLN A 967 -9.32 8.89 9.50
CA GLN A 967 -9.55 10.33 9.52
C GLN A 967 -10.80 10.63 10.35
N ASN A 968 -11.78 9.72 10.27
CA ASN A 968 -12.94 9.62 11.13
C ASN A 968 -12.64 8.92 12.47
N ASN A 969 -11.53 8.19 12.56
CA ASN A 969 -11.04 7.49 13.75
C ASN A 969 -9.68 8.11 14.17
N GLY A 970 -9.34 9.29 13.62
CA GLY A 970 -8.17 10.16 13.86
C GLY A 970 -6.98 9.43 14.43
N ILE A 971 -6.73 8.30 13.80
CA ILE A 971 -5.53 7.54 13.92
C ILE A 971 -4.54 8.32 13.05
N ALA A 972 -3.57 8.99 13.67
CA ALA A 972 -2.43 9.58 12.96
C ALA A 972 -1.51 8.50 12.33
N SER A 973 -1.87 7.21 12.44
CA SER A 973 -1.04 6.05 12.11
C SER A 973 -1.84 4.77 11.90
N PHE A 974 -2.07 4.32 10.67
CA PHE A 974 -2.54 2.95 10.42
C PHE A 974 -1.68 1.94 11.20
N THR A 975 -2.30 1.15 12.06
CA THR A 975 -1.72 -0.07 12.62
C THR A 975 -2.44 -1.28 12.05
N PRO A 976 -1.84 -2.04 11.12
CA PRO A 976 -2.12 -3.46 10.99
C PRO A 976 -1.95 -4.12 12.36
N LEU A 977 -2.69 -5.18 12.66
CA LEU A 977 -2.73 -5.89 13.95
C LEU A 977 -1.33 -6.25 14.52
N GLY A 978 -0.71 -5.31 15.26
CA GLY A 978 0.33 -5.41 16.31
C GLY A 978 1.83 -5.63 15.92
N PRO A 979 2.84 -5.18 16.73
CA PRO A 979 2.78 -4.31 17.93
C PRO A 979 3.78 -3.09 18.02
N ILE A 980 3.22 -1.88 18.27
CA ILE A 980 3.55 -0.76 19.25
C ILE A 980 4.99 -0.15 19.28
N TYR A 981 5.29 1.18 19.20
CA TYR A 981 4.90 2.36 20.03
C TYR A 981 5.18 3.78 19.44
N ASP A 982 4.29 4.72 19.80
CA ASP A 982 4.40 6.14 20.23
C ASP A 982 5.52 7.08 19.68
N TYR A 983 5.10 8.21 19.07
CA TYR A 983 5.87 9.46 19.05
C TYR A 983 4.95 10.69 19.02
N THR A 984 4.87 11.38 20.15
CA THR A 984 4.49 12.78 20.29
C THR A 984 5.36 13.71 19.43
N ALA A 985 4.75 14.76 18.88
CA ALA A 985 5.32 15.91 18.15
C ALA A 985 5.62 15.67 16.65
N TYR A 986 4.64 15.93 15.79
CA TYR A 986 4.58 17.10 14.89
C TYR A 986 3.28 16.99 14.10
N THR A 987 2.35 17.84 14.49
CA THR A 987 1.00 17.96 13.98
C THR A 987 0.94 18.92 12.80
N THR A 988 0.86 18.38 11.60
CA THR A 988 0.42 19.10 10.40
C THR A 988 -0.19 18.07 9.44
N LEU A 989 -1.43 18.25 9.00
CA LEU A 989 -1.93 17.63 7.76
C LEU A 989 -1.82 18.65 6.63
N PRO A 990 -0.68 18.75 5.93
CA PRO A 990 -0.65 19.21 4.55
C PRO A 990 -1.11 18.06 3.63
N PRO A 991 -1.27 18.27 2.32
CA PRO A 991 -1.29 17.17 1.36
C PRO A 991 -0.03 16.33 1.62
N VAL A 992 -0.13 15.00 1.46
CA VAL A 992 1.04 14.13 1.60
C VAL A 992 2.05 14.50 0.51
N TYR A 993 3.08 15.27 0.88
CA TYR A 993 4.26 15.51 0.07
C TYR A 993 5.34 14.52 0.48
N LEU A 994 5.74 13.65 -0.45
CA LEU A 994 6.94 12.83 -0.30
C LEU A 994 8.14 13.56 -0.91
N ASN A 995 9.18 13.74 -0.09
CA ASN A 995 10.45 14.31 -0.50
C ASN A 995 11.36 13.16 -0.97
N TYR A 996 11.67 13.11 -2.26
CA TYR A 996 12.33 11.96 -2.90
C TYR A 996 13.85 11.97 -2.72
N GLY A 997 14.34 10.95 -2.03
CA GLY A 997 15.73 10.49 -2.05
C GLY A 997 15.78 8.96 -2.21
N ASN A 998 16.59 8.51 -3.16
CA ASN A 998 16.94 7.12 -3.54
C ASN A 998 15.90 6.33 -4.34
N PHE A 999 16.08 6.41 -5.65
CA PHE A 999 15.41 5.64 -6.71
C PHE A 999 16.20 4.36 -6.97
N GLY A 1000 15.57 3.19 -6.79
CA GLY A 1000 16.19 1.88 -7.03
C GLY A 1000 15.22 0.70 -7.08
N ASP A 1001 13.94 0.89 -6.73
CA ASP A 1001 12.96 -0.21 -6.56
C ASP A 1001 11.77 -0.19 -7.53
N ASN A 1002 11.83 0.60 -8.60
CA ASN A 1002 10.72 0.64 -9.57
C ASN A 1002 10.50 -0.71 -10.25
N ALA A 1003 11.53 -1.55 -10.41
CA ALA A 1003 11.42 -2.93 -10.89
C ALA A 1003 10.83 -3.92 -9.86
N THR A 1004 10.86 -3.56 -8.57
CA THR A 1004 10.39 -4.39 -7.45
C THR A 1004 8.91 -4.14 -7.15
N MET A 1005 8.41 -2.92 -7.40
CA MET A 1005 6.98 -2.61 -7.39
C MET A 1005 6.22 -3.30 -8.54
N LEU A 1006 6.88 -3.38 -9.70
CA LEU A 1006 6.47 -4.13 -10.89
C LEU A 1006 6.32 -5.65 -10.66
N ARG A 1007 7.01 -6.22 -9.67
CA ARG A 1007 6.90 -7.64 -9.27
C ARG A 1007 5.71 -7.93 -8.36
N GLN A 1008 5.15 -6.93 -7.67
CA GLN A 1008 4.24 -7.15 -6.54
C GLN A 1008 2.76 -6.94 -6.87
N HIS A 1009 2.43 -6.17 -7.91
CA HIS A 1009 1.06 -5.83 -8.30
C HIS A 1009 0.25 -7.03 -8.84
N VAL A 1010 0.87 -7.88 -9.68
CA VAL A 1010 0.25 -9.12 -10.21
C VAL A 1010 0.22 -10.26 -9.15
N TYR A 1011 1.15 -10.20 -8.19
CA TYR A 1011 1.26 -10.87 -6.86
C TYR A 1011 0.07 -10.81 -5.89
N ARG A 1012 -0.27 -9.57 -5.55
CA ARG A 1012 -0.91 -9.21 -4.27
C ARG A 1012 -2.41 -9.43 -4.23
N ASN A 1013 -3.08 -9.45 -5.37
CA ASN A 1013 -4.53 -9.33 -5.43
C ASN A 1013 -5.30 -10.66 -5.24
N SER A 1014 -4.73 -11.61 -4.48
CA SER A 1014 -5.48 -12.73 -3.92
C SER A 1014 -5.65 -12.50 -2.41
N PRO A 1015 -6.89 -12.55 -1.86
CA PRO A 1015 -7.17 -12.36 -0.42
C PRO A 1015 -6.35 -13.27 0.51
N PHE A 1016 -5.82 -14.34 -0.08
CA PHE A 1016 -5.02 -15.35 0.57
C PHE A 1016 -3.51 -15.00 0.66
N TYR A 1017 -2.97 -14.21 -0.28
CA TYR A 1017 -1.53 -13.89 -0.36
C TYR A 1017 -1.11 -12.77 0.59
N ASN A 1018 -1.98 -11.78 0.86
CA ASN A 1018 -1.71 -10.66 1.78
C ASN A 1018 -1.46 -11.12 3.22
N TYR A 1019 -2.03 -12.26 3.60
CA TYR A 1019 -1.82 -12.85 4.92
C TYR A 1019 -0.45 -13.58 5.07
N ILE A 1020 0.09 -14.19 4.01
CA ILE A 1020 1.31 -15.02 4.07
C ILE A 1020 2.60 -14.23 3.79
N TRP A 1021 2.55 -13.30 2.83
CA TRP A 1021 3.75 -12.62 2.35
C TRP A 1021 4.34 -11.66 3.40
N GLU A 1022 3.52 -11.06 4.25
CA GLU A 1022 3.98 -10.12 5.29
C GLU A 1022 4.81 -10.80 6.40
N GLN A 1023 4.55 -12.07 6.72
CA GLN A 1023 5.26 -12.78 7.79
C GLN A 1023 6.60 -13.39 7.32
N GLY A 1024 6.71 -13.81 6.05
CA GLY A 1024 7.97 -14.30 5.47
C GLY A 1024 8.94 -13.17 5.11
N ARG A 1025 8.41 -12.05 4.60
CA ARG A 1025 9.17 -10.87 4.21
C ARG A 1025 9.87 -10.19 5.39
N GLN A 1026 9.23 -10.10 6.56
CA GLN A 1026 9.84 -9.50 7.75
C GLN A 1026 11.07 -10.28 8.24
N ARG A 1027 11.11 -11.62 8.08
CA ARG A 1027 12.23 -12.45 8.57
C ARG A 1027 13.52 -12.31 7.73
N GLN A 1028 13.41 -12.13 6.42
CA GLN A 1028 14.57 -11.89 5.55
C GLN A 1028 15.07 -10.44 5.63
N LEU A 1029 14.15 -9.48 5.79
CA LEU A 1029 14.47 -8.06 5.97
C LEU A 1029 15.06 -7.79 7.36
N ASP A 1030 14.53 -8.33 8.46
CA ASP A 1030 15.11 -8.17 9.82
C ASP A 1030 16.55 -8.70 9.91
N SER A 1031 16.85 -9.73 9.13
CA SER A 1031 18.21 -10.27 8.97
C SER A 1031 19.13 -9.34 8.15
N PHE A 1032 18.58 -8.55 7.22
CA PHE A 1032 19.29 -7.52 6.45
C PHE A 1032 19.51 -6.21 7.23
N ASN A 1033 18.62 -5.86 8.18
CA ASN A 1033 18.79 -4.69 9.05
C ASN A 1033 19.77 -4.92 10.20
N THR A 1034 19.73 -6.11 10.79
CA THR A 1034 20.73 -6.54 11.79
C THR A 1034 22.15 -6.54 11.19
N MET A 1035 22.24 -6.75 9.88
CA MET A 1035 23.46 -6.74 9.09
C MET A 1035 23.96 -5.33 8.81
N LEU A 1036 23.10 -4.39 8.39
CA LEU A 1036 23.42 -2.97 8.18
C LEU A 1036 23.79 -2.21 9.46
N ASP A 1037 23.21 -2.57 10.59
CA ASP A 1037 23.63 -2.05 11.90
C ASP A 1037 25.05 -2.44 12.30
N ALA A 1038 25.55 -3.57 11.83
CA ALA A 1038 26.93 -4.00 12.06
C ALA A 1038 27.94 -3.25 11.16
N PHE A 1039 27.52 -2.82 9.96
CA PHE A 1039 28.34 -2.07 9.02
C PHE A 1039 28.55 -0.58 9.39
N GLY A 1040 27.60 0.02 10.12
CA GLY A 1040 27.70 1.39 10.65
C GLY A 1040 28.86 1.61 11.64
N LEU A 1041 29.61 0.56 11.98
CA LEU A 1041 30.77 0.59 12.87
C LEU A 1041 32.12 0.69 12.12
N ILE A 1042 32.12 0.66 10.78
CA ILE A 1042 33.34 0.62 9.95
C ILE A 1042 33.62 2.02 9.37
N PRO A 1043 34.72 2.70 9.74
CA PRO A 1043 35.05 4.03 9.23
C PRO A 1043 35.16 4.05 7.70
N GLY A 1044 34.44 4.96 7.03
CA GLY A 1044 34.43 5.13 5.57
C GLY A 1044 33.50 4.20 4.77
N ILE A 1045 32.96 3.14 5.40
CA ILE A 1045 31.90 2.27 4.83
C ILE A 1045 30.56 2.52 5.56
N GLY A 1046 30.61 2.90 6.83
CA GLY A 1046 29.45 3.09 7.69
C GLY A 1046 28.47 4.18 7.22
N GLU A 1047 28.94 5.21 6.52
CA GLU A 1047 28.10 6.32 6.02
C GLU A 1047 27.12 5.87 4.92
N PHE A 1048 27.50 4.85 4.14
CA PHE A 1048 26.64 4.22 3.12
C PHE A 1048 25.67 3.19 3.72
N ALA A 1049 26.13 2.43 4.72
CA ALA A 1049 25.29 1.51 5.48
C ALA A 1049 24.27 2.25 6.35
N ASP A 1050 24.63 3.42 6.88
CA ASP A 1050 23.73 4.33 7.60
C ASP A 1050 22.74 5.00 6.64
N GLY A 1051 23.12 5.34 5.41
CA GLY A 1051 22.17 5.77 4.37
C GLY A 1051 21.17 4.69 3.96
N LEU A 1052 21.61 3.43 3.87
CA LEU A 1052 20.71 2.28 3.64
C LEU A 1052 19.84 1.99 4.87
N ASN A 1053 20.39 2.08 6.08
CA ASN A 1053 19.64 1.93 7.33
C ASN A 1053 18.62 3.06 7.51
N VAL A 1054 18.94 4.30 7.14
CA VAL A 1054 17.97 5.40 7.07
C VAL A 1054 16.85 5.01 6.13
N ALA A 1055 17.17 4.56 4.91
CA ALA A 1055 16.16 4.17 3.94
C ALA A 1055 15.29 3.02 4.45
N ILE A 1056 15.86 2.02 5.13
CA ILE A 1056 15.11 0.84 5.58
C ILE A 1056 14.40 1.04 6.93
N TYR A 1057 14.97 1.78 7.88
CA TYR A 1057 14.28 2.22 9.10
C TYR A 1057 13.17 3.22 8.77
N THR A 1058 13.37 4.08 7.78
CA THR A 1058 12.31 4.94 7.22
C THR A 1058 11.27 4.10 6.47
N ALA A 1059 11.67 3.05 5.74
CA ALA A 1059 10.75 2.10 5.06
C ALA A 1059 9.94 1.22 6.01
N ARG A 1060 10.41 1.05 7.26
CA ARG A 1060 9.76 0.27 8.32
C ARG A 1060 8.99 1.12 9.33
N GLY A 1061 9.07 2.45 9.23
CA GLY A 1061 8.46 3.37 10.18
C GLY A 1061 9.20 3.52 11.52
N ASP A 1062 10.41 3.00 11.66
CA ASP A 1062 11.27 3.15 12.85
C ASP A 1062 12.03 4.48 12.79
N LYS A 1063 11.30 5.56 13.09
CA LYS A 1063 11.78 6.94 12.95
C LYS A 1063 12.97 7.27 13.86
N VAL A 1064 13.14 6.54 14.97
CA VAL A 1064 14.24 6.77 15.93
C VAL A 1064 15.56 6.24 15.37
N ASN A 1065 15.60 4.99 14.90
CA ASN A 1065 16.79 4.43 14.29
C ASN A 1065 17.10 5.05 12.92
N ALA A 1066 16.08 5.50 12.18
CA ALA A 1066 16.25 6.29 10.96
C ALA A 1066 16.91 7.66 11.23
N ALA A 1067 16.46 8.41 12.23
CA ALA A 1067 17.07 9.70 12.56
C ALA A 1067 18.49 9.55 13.13
N ILE A 1068 18.75 8.48 13.90
CA ILE A 1068 20.07 8.16 14.43
C ILE A 1068 21.04 7.78 13.30
N SER A 1069 20.62 6.95 12.34
CA SER A 1069 21.43 6.63 11.16
C SER A 1069 21.57 7.84 10.21
N ALA A 1070 20.59 8.74 10.12
CA ALA A 1070 20.70 9.96 9.30
C ALA A 1070 21.72 10.96 9.87
N ALA A 1071 21.79 11.06 11.20
CA ALA A 1071 22.80 11.88 11.88
C ALA A 1071 24.24 11.34 11.70
N SER A 1072 24.39 10.04 11.45
CA SER A 1072 25.68 9.40 11.14
C SER A 1072 26.22 9.71 9.74
N MET A 1073 25.38 10.25 8.84
CA MET A 1073 25.72 10.49 7.42
C MET A 1073 26.48 11.80 7.16
N VAL A 1074 26.76 12.62 8.18
CA VAL A 1074 27.43 13.92 8.00
C VAL A 1074 28.91 13.84 8.37
N PRO A 1075 29.85 14.05 7.42
CA PRO A 1075 31.27 14.08 7.72
C PRO A 1075 31.57 15.18 8.75
N LEU A 1076 32.28 14.80 9.82
CA LEU A 1076 32.69 15.64 10.98
C LEU A 1076 31.61 15.96 12.05
N LEU A 1077 30.36 15.52 11.91
CA LEU A 1077 29.36 15.50 13.02
C LEU A 1077 29.18 14.10 13.65
N GLY A 1078 29.64 13.04 12.98
CA GLY A 1078 29.44 11.64 13.35
C GLY A 1078 30.16 11.10 14.60
N TRP A 1079 30.88 11.93 15.38
CA TRP A 1079 31.56 11.45 16.59
C TRP A 1079 30.72 11.55 17.87
N ALA A 1080 29.56 12.19 17.83
CA ALA A 1080 28.65 12.31 18.97
C ALA A 1080 27.54 11.24 19.02
N ALA A 1081 27.18 10.64 17.89
CA ALA A 1081 26.03 9.73 17.76
C ALA A 1081 26.34 8.25 18.11
N VAL A 1082 27.61 7.85 18.09
CA VAL A 1082 28.03 6.44 18.31
C VAL A 1082 27.80 5.96 19.76
N SER A 1083 27.63 6.87 20.73
CA SER A 1083 27.49 6.50 22.15
C SER A 1083 26.06 6.11 22.60
N THR A 1084 25.04 6.29 21.75
CA THR A 1084 23.63 6.10 22.15
C THR A 1084 23.06 4.73 21.74
N LYS A 1085 23.73 3.98 20.85
CA LYS A 1085 23.14 2.84 20.12
C LYS A 1085 23.09 1.50 20.90
N TYR A 1086 23.56 1.43 22.15
CA TYR A 1086 23.59 0.17 22.92
C TYR A 1086 22.83 0.17 24.27
N ALA A 1087 21.98 1.17 24.55
CA ALA A 1087 21.29 1.25 25.85
C ALA A 1087 19.85 0.68 25.90
N VAL A 1088 19.28 0.12 24.83
CA VAL A 1088 17.82 -0.19 24.77
C VAL A 1088 17.46 -1.69 24.69
N LYS A 1089 18.43 -2.61 24.61
CA LYS A 1089 18.10 -4.06 24.64
C LYS A 1089 18.76 -4.77 25.82
N GLY A 1090 18.04 -4.79 26.95
CA GLY A 1090 18.34 -5.60 28.12
C GLY A 1090 17.73 -4.99 29.38
N GLY A 1091 16.64 -5.56 29.87
CA GLY A 1091 15.92 -5.06 31.04
C GLY A 1091 16.80 -4.94 32.28
N VAL A 1092 17.20 -3.70 32.60
CA VAL A 1092 17.09 -2.94 33.86
C VAL A 1092 17.81 -1.60 33.58
N GLN A 1093 17.10 -0.47 33.75
CA GLN A 1093 17.44 0.83 33.16
C GLN A 1093 18.61 1.56 33.84
N ALA A 1094 19.66 1.87 33.06
CA ALA A 1094 20.68 2.87 33.38
C ALA A 1094 20.61 4.12 32.44
N ALA A 1095 19.64 4.15 31.53
CA ALA A 1095 19.44 5.22 30.54
C ALA A 1095 18.73 6.48 31.10
N GLU A 1096 18.31 6.47 32.37
CA GLU A 1096 17.51 7.58 32.92
C GLU A 1096 18.34 8.78 33.45
N TYR A 1097 19.68 8.73 33.44
CA TYR A 1097 20.49 9.76 34.11
C TYR A 1097 20.89 10.96 33.20
N THR A 1098 20.48 12.19 33.54
CA THR A 1098 20.80 13.45 32.81
C THR A 1098 21.82 14.35 33.54
N PHE A 1099 22.68 15.07 32.82
CA PHE A 1099 23.68 15.98 33.43
C PHE A 1099 23.11 17.35 33.80
N THR A 1100 23.58 17.95 34.90
CA THR A 1100 23.23 19.35 35.22
C THR A 1100 23.83 20.36 34.25
N LYS A 1101 23.15 21.50 34.02
CA LYS A 1101 23.62 22.60 33.16
C LYS A 1101 25.03 23.11 33.54
N SER A 1102 25.39 23.08 34.83
CA SER A 1102 26.73 23.48 35.30
C SER A 1102 27.83 22.49 34.87
N ALA A 1103 27.55 21.18 34.95
CA ALA A 1103 28.47 20.14 34.45
C ALA A 1103 28.63 20.21 32.93
N GLY A 1104 27.54 20.49 32.19
CA GLY A 1104 27.56 20.70 30.75
C GLY A 1104 28.31 21.97 30.31
N LYS A 1105 28.18 23.08 31.04
CA LYS A 1105 28.82 24.37 30.71
C LYS A 1105 30.33 24.36 30.91
N HIS A 1106 30.81 23.63 31.92
CA HIS A 1106 32.24 23.53 32.21
C HIS A 1106 33.01 22.76 31.11
N LEU A 1107 32.35 21.82 30.44
CA LEU A 1107 32.87 21.11 29.25
C LEU A 1107 33.05 22.07 28.07
N THR A 1108 32.08 22.96 27.84
CA THR A 1108 32.15 23.97 26.77
C THR A 1108 33.27 24.97 27.00
N GLU A 1109 33.52 25.38 28.25
CA GLU A 1109 34.56 26.35 28.59
C GLU A 1109 35.99 25.79 28.40
N VAL A 1110 36.26 24.53 28.74
CA VAL A 1110 37.57 23.88 28.55
C VAL A 1110 37.93 23.71 27.06
N VAL A 1111 36.93 23.44 26.21
CA VAL A 1111 37.11 23.31 24.75
C VAL A 1111 37.33 24.67 24.08
N THR A 1112 36.78 25.75 24.65
CA THR A 1112 36.70 27.03 23.96
C THR A 1112 37.60 28.13 24.53
N LYS A 1113 37.96 28.15 25.83
CA LYS A 1113 38.73 29.25 26.46
C LYS A 1113 39.61 28.81 27.65
N GLY A 1114 40.86 29.27 27.68
CA GLY A 1114 41.78 29.14 28.83
C GLY A 1114 43.13 28.47 28.51
N ALA A 1115 44.07 28.52 29.46
CA ALA A 1115 45.47 28.10 29.30
C ALA A 1115 45.68 26.64 28.87
N ASN A 1116 44.65 25.79 28.98
CA ASN A 1116 44.69 24.37 28.63
C ASN A 1116 43.78 24.01 27.43
N LYS A 1117 43.42 24.99 26.58
CA LYS A 1117 42.64 24.78 25.36
C LYS A 1117 43.29 23.70 24.48
N GLY A 1118 42.53 22.64 24.19
CA GLY A 1118 42.99 21.53 23.34
C GLY A 1118 43.79 20.44 24.06
N GLN A 1119 44.05 20.55 25.38
CA GLN A 1119 44.57 19.45 26.17
C GLN A 1119 43.40 18.68 26.81
N LEU A 1120 43.22 17.40 26.43
CA LEU A 1120 42.25 16.47 27.02
C LEU A 1120 42.64 16.11 28.46
N SER A 1121 42.51 17.04 29.39
CA SER A 1121 42.83 16.85 30.80
C SER A 1121 41.62 16.43 31.67
N ARG A 1122 40.43 16.22 31.11
CA ARG A 1122 39.28 15.65 31.84
C ARG A 1122 38.38 14.81 30.92
N PRO A 1123 38.28 13.48 31.09
CA PRO A 1123 37.61 12.62 30.13
C PRO A 1123 36.21 12.17 30.57
N TYR A 1124 35.28 12.20 29.62
CA TYR A 1124 34.12 11.30 29.44
C TYR A 1124 33.05 11.24 30.54
N MET A 1125 32.00 12.04 30.35
CA MET A 1125 30.73 11.90 31.05
C MET A 1125 29.70 10.95 30.38
N ASN A 1126 30.02 10.27 29.27
CA ASN A 1126 29.02 9.47 28.50
C ASN A 1126 29.27 7.96 28.42
N SER A 1127 30.03 7.36 29.34
CA SER A 1127 30.16 5.90 29.41
C SER A 1127 29.24 5.34 30.49
N SER A 1128 28.06 4.86 30.10
CA SER A 1128 27.14 4.15 31.00
C SER A 1128 27.80 2.92 31.63
N LEU A 1129 28.68 2.24 30.89
CA LEU A 1129 29.50 1.13 31.37
C LEU A 1129 30.43 1.53 32.52
N THR A 1130 31.14 2.66 32.40
CA THR A 1130 32.07 3.10 33.46
C THR A 1130 31.32 3.58 34.71
N ILE A 1131 30.15 4.20 34.54
CA ILE A 1131 29.27 4.57 35.66
C ILE A 1131 28.75 3.30 36.37
N GLN A 1132 28.33 2.28 35.63
CA GLN A 1132 27.91 0.99 36.18
C GLN A 1132 29.06 0.26 36.89
N GLU A 1133 30.26 0.27 36.32
CA GLU A 1133 31.46 -0.28 36.95
C GLU A 1133 31.79 0.46 38.25
N ILE A 1134 31.70 1.79 38.27
CA ILE A 1134 31.96 2.58 39.49
C ILE A 1134 30.92 2.26 40.58
N MET A 1135 29.64 2.21 40.19
CA MET A 1135 28.54 1.93 41.11
C MET A 1135 28.54 0.49 41.62
N SER A 1136 29.04 -0.47 40.84
CA SER A 1136 29.17 -1.87 41.25
C SER A 1136 30.45 -2.15 42.03
N THR A 1137 31.51 -1.35 41.83
CA THR A 1137 32.81 -1.52 42.50
C THR A 1137 32.82 -0.97 43.94
N GLY A 1138 31.93 -0.02 44.30
CA GLY A 1138 31.88 0.54 45.66
C GLY A 1138 30.47 0.91 46.12
N LYS A 1139 30.26 1.07 47.44
CA LYS A 1139 29.02 1.61 48.01
C LYS A 1139 29.08 3.15 48.02
N GLY A 1140 28.12 3.80 47.37
CA GLY A 1140 28.01 5.25 47.37
C GLY A 1140 27.72 5.80 48.78
N SER A 1141 28.32 6.94 49.09
CA SER A 1141 28.12 7.67 50.35
C SER A 1141 27.17 8.85 50.13
N ILE A 1142 26.37 9.20 51.14
CA ILE A 1142 25.45 10.34 51.03
C ILE A 1142 26.27 11.63 50.97
N ASP A 1143 26.03 12.45 49.96
CA ASP A 1143 26.74 13.71 49.75
C ASP A 1143 25.87 14.88 50.25
N ALA A 1144 26.33 15.54 51.31
CA ALA A 1144 25.61 16.64 51.94
C ALA A 1144 25.49 17.90 51.05
N THR A 1145 26.26 17.97 49.96
CA THR A 1145 26.37 19.14 49.10
C THR A 1145 25.21 19.26 48.09
N PHE A 1146 24.44 18.19 47.86
CA PHE A 1146 23.20 18.22 47.06
C PHE A 1146 22.12 17.29 47.66
N LYS A 1147 20.94 17.86 47.94
CA LYS A 1147 19.89 17.23 48.76
C LYS A 1147 19.32 15.96 48.12
N GLY A 1148 19.61 14.79 48.71
CA GLY A 1148 19.22 13.47 48.18
C GLY A 1148 20.25 12.83 47.24
N GLY A 1149 21.46 13.41 47.17
CA GLY A 1149 22.58 12.94 46.37
C GLY A 1149 23.43 11.84 46.98
N MET A 1150 23.96 10.96 46.15
CA MET A 1150 24.95 9.94 46.51
C MET A 1150 26.24 10.14 45.72
N ASN A 1151 27.39 9.85 46.33
CA ASN A 1151 28.73 10.03 45.75
C ASN A 1151 29.60 8.78 45.92
N TRP A 1152 30.21 8.33 44.83
CA TRP A 1152 31.13 7.20 44.74
C TRP A 1152 32.55 7.70 44.51
N LYS A 1153 33.51 7.13 45.25
CA LYS A 1153 34.94 7.29 45.01
C LYS A 1153 35.59 5.92 44.95
N VAL A 1154 36.00 5.49 43.76
CA VAL A 1154 36.56 4.15 43.54
C VAL A 1154 37.91 4.20 42.81
N PRO A 1155 38.93 3.45 43.26
CA PRO A 1155 40.19 3.37 42.54
C PRO A 1155 40.01 2.80 41.14
N GLY A 1156 40.75 3.30 40.17
CA GLY A 1156 40.75 2.78 38.82
C GLY A 1156 41.97 3.22 38.03
N THR A 1157 42.09 2.68 36.82
CA THR A 1157 43.13 3.05 35.87
C THR A 1157 42.51 3.77 34.69
N PHE A 1158 43.13 4.87 34.28
CA PHE A 1158 42.73 5.59 33.08
C PHE A 1158 43.96 5.92 32.23
N ARG A 1159 43.95 5.48 30.97
CA ARG A 1159 45.07 5.64 30.01
C ARG A 1159 46.44 5.26 30.61
N GLY A 1160 46.48 4.15 31.34
CA GLY A 1160 47.70 3.63 31.97
C GLY A 1160 48.16 4.34 33.26
N SER A 1161 47.44 5.37 33.73
CA SER A 1161 47.69 5.99 35.06
C SER A 1161 46.68 5.50 36.09
N GLN A 1162 47.14 5.16 37.31
CA GLN A 1162 46.28 4.86 38.45
C GLN A 1162 45.75 6.14 39.11
N GLY A 1163 44.51 6.10 39.63
CA GLY A 1163 43.82 7.24 40.26
C GLY A 1163 42.46 6.83 40.85
N ILE A 1164 41.62 7.80 41.20
CA ILE A 1164 40.27 7.64 41.77
C ILE A 1164 39.22 8.16 40.80
N TRP A 1165 38.20 7.35 40.49
CA TRP A 1165 36.97 7.81 39.87
C TRP A 1165 36.01 8.36 40.91
N GLU A 1166 35.49 9.58 40.69
CA GLU A 1166 34.48 10.23 41.51
C GLU A 1166 33.17 10.41 40.73
N LEU A 1167 32.02 9.99 41.28
CA LEU A 1167 30.71 10.06 40.63
C LEU A 1167 29.64 10.49 41.64
N GLY A 1168 28.97 11.62 41.41
CA GLY A 1168 27.85 12.09 42.23
C GLY A 1168 26.53 12.17 41.46
N ILE A 1169 25.51 11.46 41.94
CA ILE A 1169 24.20 11.30 41.31
C ILE A 1169 23.05 11.55 42.29
N ASN A 1170 21.91 12.01 41.79
CA ASN A 1170 20.63 11.96 42.50
C ASN A 1170 19.77 10.86 41.89
N PRO A 1171 19.57 9.73 42.59
CA PRO A 1171 18.85 8.58 42.06
C PRO A 1171 17.34 8.77 41.98
N LYS A 1172 16.76 9.81 42.60
CA LYS A 1172 15.31 10.10 42.50
C LYS A 1172 14.94 10.89 41.27
N THR A 1173 15.83 11.79 40.84
CA THR A 1173 15.62 12.62 39.65
C THR A 1173 16.40 12.08 38.46
N SER A 1174 17.19 11.02 38.67
CA SER A 1174 18.15 10.48 37.72
C SER A 1174 19.01 11.61 37.12
N VAL A 1175 19.74 12.35 37.97
CA VAL A 1175 20.62 13.45 37.52
C VAL A 1175 22.05 13.26 38.01
N ILE A 1176 23.04 13.39 37.11
CA ILE A 1176 24.47 13.36 37.44
C ILE A 1176 24.97 14.80 37.66
N TYR A 1177 25.52 15.03 38.84
CA TYR A 1177 26.03 16.34 39.26
C TYR A 1177 27.52 16.50 38.95
N HIS A 1178 28.31 15.43 39.10
CA HIS A 1178 29.72 15.40 38.69
C HIS A 1178 30.19 13.96 38.40
N PHE A 1179 31.09 13.79 37.44
CA PHE A 1179 31.73 12.52 37.11
C PHE A 1179 33.16 12.78 36.61
N ASN A 1180 34.16 12.36 37.39
CA ASN A 1180 35.57 12.74 37.22
C ASN A 1180 36.53 11.57 37.48
N PHE A 1181 37.74 11.62 36.91
CA PHE A 1181 38.89 10.82 37.34
C PHE A 1181 39.96 11.75 37.89
N VAL A 1182 40.40 11.51 39.12
CA VAL A 1182 41.43 12.29 39.82
C VAL A 1182 42.65 11.39 39.98
N LYS A 1183 43.77 11.79 39.38
CA LYS A 1183 45.03 11.06 39.51
C LYS A 1183 45.62 11.21 40.90
#